data_AF-A0A2K6LJD9-F1
#
_entry.id   AF-A0A2K6LJD9-F1
#
_cell.length_a   1.000
_cell.length_b   1.000
_cell.length_c   1.000
_cell.angle_alpha   90.00
_cell.angle_beta   90.00
_cell.angle_gamma   90.00
#
_symmetry.space_group_name_H-M   'P 1'
#
loop_
_entity.id
_entity.type
_entity.pdbx_description
1 polymer ?
#
loop_
_entity_poly.entity_id
_entity_poly.type
_entity_poly.pdbx_seq_one_letter_code
_entity_poly.pdbx_strand_id
1 'polypeptide(L)'
;FAGIFAYLNYHVPRTRREILETLIKGLQRLEYRGYDSAGVGVDGGNDKDWEANACKIQLIKKKGKVKALDEEVHKQQDMDLDIEFDVHLGIAHTRWATHGEPNPVNSHPNTVSTKNNKLEFIVIHNGIITNYKDLKKFLESKGYDFESETDTETIAKLVKYMYDNQESQDTSFTTLVERVIQQLEGAFALVFKSVHFPGQAVGKDKKGSCNLSRVDSTTCLFPVEEKAVEYYFASDASAVIEHTNRVIFLEDDDVAAVVDGRLSIHRIKRTAGDHPGRAVQTLQMELQQIMKGNFSSFMQKEIFEQPESVVNTMRGRVNFDDYTVNLGGLKDHIKEIQRCRRLILIACGTSYHAGVATRQVLEELTELPVMVELASDFLDRNTPVFRDDVCFFLSQSGETADTLMGLRYCKERGALTVGITNTVGSSISRETDCGVHINAGPEVGVASTKAYTSQFVSLVMFALMMCDDRISMQERRKEIMLGLKRLPDLIKEVLSMDDEIQKLATELYHQKSVLIMGRGYHYATCLEGALKIKEITYMHSEGILAGELKHGPLALVDKLMPVIMIIMRDHTYAKCQNALQQVVARQGRPVVICDKEDTETIKNTKRTIKVPHSVDCLQGILSVIPLQLLAFHLAVLRGYDVDFPRNLAKSVTVE
;
A
#
# COMPACT_ATOMS: atom_id res chain seq x y z
N PHE A 1 3.78 1.30 5.79
CA PHE A 1 5.09 1.06 6.45
C PHE A 1 6.17 1.58 5.54
N ALA A 2 7.27 2.02 6.12
CA ALA A 2 8.50 2.41 5.43
C ALA A 2 9.22 1.18 4.82
N GLY A 3 10.42 1.32 4.25
CA GLY A 3 11.10 0.23 3.53
C GLY A 3 12.22 -0.42 4.34
N ILE A 4 12.16 -1.74 4.52
CA ILE A 4 13.29 -2.58 5.00
C ILE A 4 13.89 -3.31 3.80
N PHE A 5 15.21 -3.27 3.67
CA PHE A 5 15.97 -4.12 2.77
C PHE A 5 17.27 -4.57 3.42
N ALA A 6 17.63 -5.84 3.30
CA ALA A 6 18.95 -6.33 3.67
C ALA A 6 19.44 -7.35 2.65
N TYR A 7 20.74 -7.34 2.40
CA TYR A 7 21.42 -8.22 1.48
C TYR A 7 22.52 -8.97 2.21
N LEU A 8 22.49 -10.29 2.13
CA LEU A 8 23.50 -11.18 2.69
C LEU A 8 24.07 -12.03 1.56
N ASN A 9 25.33 -11.79 1.20
CA ASN A 9 26.11 -12.67 0.35
C ASN A 9 26.92 -13.62 1.23
N TYR A 10 26.80 -14.93 1.01
CA TYR A 10 27.51 -15.95 1.77
C TYR A 10 28.29 -16.85 0.81
N HIS A 11 29.63 -16.77 0.85
CA HIS A 11 30.53 -17.37 -0.14
C HIS A 11 30.19 -16.99 -1.59
N VAL A 12 29.72 -15.76 -1.76
CA VAL A 12 29.55 -15.11 -3.06
C VAL A 12 30.34 -13.81 -2.98
N PRO A 13 31.57 -13.76 -3.53
CA PRO A 13 32.43 -12.60 -3.41
C PRO A 13 31.78 -11.37 -4.05
N ARG A 14 31.71 -10.28 -3.28
CA ARG A 14 31.18 -9.00 -3.72
C ARG A 14 32.06 -7.87 -3.22
N THR A 15 32.28 -6.87 -4.06
CA THR A 15 32.94 -5.65 -3.63
C THR A 15 32.02 -4.82 -2.73
N ARG A 16 32.59 -3.99 -1.86
CA ARG A 16 31.82 -3.03 -1.07
C ARG A 16 30.98 -2.12 -1.96
N ARG A 17 31.47 -1.74 -3.14
CA ARG A 17 30.71 -1.02 -4.17
C ARG A 17 29.43 -1.76 -4.56
N GLU A 18 29.54 -3.01 -5.00
CA GLU A 18 28.39 -3.83 -5.44
C GLU A 18 27.38 -4.05 -4.30
N ILE A 19 27.86 -4.24 -3.07
CA ILE A 19 27.01 -4.37 -1.89
C ILE A 19 26.20 -3.08 -1.67
N LEU A 20 26.86 -1.93 -1.67
CA LEU A 20 26.19 -0.64 -1.47
C LEU A 20 25.23 -0.32 -2.61
N GLU A 21 25.60 -0.59 -3.87
CA GLU A 21 24.72 -0.45 -5.03
C GLU A 21 23.47 -1.32 -4.89
N THR A 22 23.62 -2.57 -4.43
CA THR A 22 22.49 -3.49 -4.17
C THR A 22 21.56 -2.95 -3.10
N LEU A 23 22.11 -2.44 -1.99
CA LEU A 23 21.31 -1.83 -0.91
C LEU A 23 20.56 -0.59 -1.38
N ILE A 24 21.24 0.33 -2.08
CA ILE A 24 20.63 1.56 -2.62
C ILE A 24 19.53 1.21 -3.62
N LYS A 25 19.78 0.25 -4.51
CA LYS A 25 18.79 -0.21 -5.50
C LYS A 25 17.57 -0.84 -4.82
N GLY A 26 17.78 -1.65 -3.80
CA GLY A 26 16.69 -2.16 -2.94
C GLY A 26 15.87 -1.04 -2.32
N LEU A 27 16.51 0.01 -1.78
CA LEU A 27 15.81 1.19 -1.25
C LEU A 27 15.05 1.98 -2.32
N GLN A 28 15.59 2.11 -3.54
CA GLN A 28 14.88 2.75 -4.65
C GLN A 28 13.58 2.02 -5.00
N ARG A 29 13.54 0.68 -4.87
CA ARG A 29 12.31 -0.11 -5.05
C ARG A 29 11.30 0.07 -3.92
N LEU A 30 11.71 0.61 -2.77
CA LEU A 30 10.89 0.83 -1.58
C LEU A 30 10.64 2.32 -1.30
N GLU A 31 11.16 3.24 -2.11
CA GLU A 31 11.08 4.68 -1.86
C GLU A 31 9.62 5.16 -1.83
N TYR A 32 8.73 4.55 -2.61
CA TYR A 32 7.29 4.86 -2.61
C TYR A 32 6.57 4.58 -1.27
N ARG A 33 7.20 3.78 -0.40
CA ARG A 33 6.70 3.44 0.95
C ARG A 33 7.16 4.43 2.03
N GLY A 34 8.18 5.25 1.75
CA GLY A 34 8.69 6.28 2.65
C GLY A 34 9.97 6.94 2.12
N TYR A 35 10.08 8.26 2.27
CA TYR A 35 11.13 9.06 1.62
C TYR A 35 11.55 10.30 2.41
N ASP A 36 11.20 10.38 3.71
CA ASP A 36 11.61 11.51 4.55
C ASP A 36 13.11 11.43 4.89
N SER A 37 13.63 10.22 5.00
CA SER A 37 15.04 9.92 5.26
C SER A 37 15.37 8.47 4.93
N ALA A 38 16.64 8.17 4.74
CA ALA A 38 17.12 6.82 4.48
C ALA A 38 18.52 6.59 5.09
N GLY A 39 18.90 5.33 5.27
CA GLY A 39 20.23 4.97 5.72
C GLY A 39 20.63 3.52 5.44
N VAL A 40 21.93 3.27 5.48
CA VAL A 40 22.55 1.96 5.31
C VAL A 40 23.52 1.66 6.44
N GLY A 41 23.69 0.36 6.74
CA GLY A 41 24.69 -0.16 7.65
C GLY A 41 25.44 -1.34 7.05
N VAL A 42 26.76 -1.22 6.97
CA VAL A 42 27.69 -2.17 6.34
C VAL A 42 28.94 -2.35 7.19
N ASP A 43 29.74 -3.37 6.92
CA ASP A 43 31.06 -3.50 7.56
C ASP A 43 32.04 -2.45 7.02
N GLY A 44 32.63 -1.70 7.96
CA GLY A 44 33.63 -0.67 7.72
C GLY A 44 35.06 -1.22 7.73
N GLY A 45 36.04 -0.33 7.88
CA GLY A 45 37.46 -0.71 7.83
C GLY A 45 37.98 -0.89 6.40
N ASN A 46 39.30 -0.76 6.22
CA ASN A 46 39.96 -0.87 4.92
C ASN A 46 41.04 -1.96 4.92
N ASP A 47 40.87 -3.00 5.74
CA ASP A 47 41.76 -4.16 5.67
C ASP A 47 41.48 -4.93 4.39
N LYS A 48 42.52 -5.50 3.78
CA LYS A 48 42.37 -6.33 2.58
C LYS A 48 41.77 -7.70 2.93
N ASP A 49 41.96 -8.14 4.17
CA ASP A 49 41.28 -9.30 4.70
C ASP A 49 39.89 -8.90 5.20
N TRP A 50 38.85 -9.44 4.57
CA TRP A 50 37.47 -9.11 4.87
C TRP A 50 37.05 -9.58 6.27
N GLU A 51 37.66 -10.65 6.79
CA GLU A 51 37.34 -11.19 8.12
C GLU A 51 37.70 -10.19 9.23
N ALA A 52 38.81 -9.46 9.08
CA ALA A 52 39.24 -8.43 10.01
C ALA A 52 38.30 -7.20 10.04
N ASN A 53 37.56 -6.97 8.96
CA ASN A 53 36.64 -5.83 8.81
C ASN A 53 35.29 -6.08 9.51
N ALA A 54 34.88 -7.33 9.70
CA ALA A 54 33.57 -7.68 10.29
C ALA A 54 33.37 -7.19 11.75
N CYS A 55 34.45 -6.82 12.44
CA CYS A 55 34.41 -6.25 13.78
C CYS A 55 34.08 -4.74 13.83
N LYS A 56 33.88 -4.09 12.67
CA LYS A 56 33.61 -2.65 12.55
C LYS A 56 32.38 -2.42 11.68
N ILE A 57 31.37 -1.76 12.24
CA ILE A 57 30.18 -1.34 11.49
C ILE A 57 30.32 0.14 11.11
N GLN A 58 29.99 0.47 9.86
CA GLN A 58 29.86 1.84 9.36
C GLN A 58 28.39 2.12 9.04
N LEU A 59 27.95 3.33 9.39
CA LEU A 59 26.60 3.81 9.10
C LEU A 59 26.66 5.07 8.25
N ILE A 60 25.77 5.15 7.28
CA ILE A 60 25.59 6.32 6.44
C ILE A 60 24.10 6.59 6.41
N LYS A 61 23.69 7.74 6.96
CA LYS A 61 22.29 8.10 7.15
C LYS A 61 22.06 9.53 6.69
N LYS A 62 20.97 9.78 5.98
CA LYS A 62 20.70 11.10 5.42
C LYS A 62 19.22 11.41 5.36
N LYS A 63 18.89 12.68 5.63
CA LYS A 63 17.55 13.23 5.44
C LYS A 63 17.27 13.40 3.94
N GLY A 64 16.04 13.11 3.54
CA GLY A 64 15.55 13.23 2.17
C GLY A 64 15.47 11.88 1.43
N LYS A 65 15.28 11.99 0.12
CA LYS A 65 15.13 10.87 -0.82
C LYS A 65 16.39 9.98 -0.87
N VAL A 66 16.23 8.74 -1.37
CA VAL A 66 17.31 7.74 -1.51
C VAL A 66 18.45 8.28 -2.36
N LYS A 67 18.16 9.12 -3.36
CA LYS A 67 19.20 9.79 -4.16
C LYS A 67 20.18 10.61 -3.31
N ALA A 68 19.70 11.29 -2.27
CA ALA A 68 20.58 12.07 -1.40
C ALA A 68 21.53 11.18 -0.59
N LEU A 69 21.06 10.00 -0.18
CA LEU A 69 21.86 8.97 0.47
C LEU A 69 22.87 8.36 -0.48
N ASP A 70 22.48 8.05 -1.71
CA ASP A 70 23.36 7.52 -2.76
C ASP A 70 24.54 8.47 -3.03
N GLU A 71 24.27 9.78 -3.16
CA GLU A 71 25.31 10.79 -3.27
C GLU A 71 26.21 10.87 -2.02
N GLU A 72 25.70 10.55 -0.84
CA GLU A 72 26.48 10.55 0.41
C GLU A 72 27.40 9.35 0.52
N VAL A 73 26.94 8.19 0.07
CA VAL A 73 27.72 6.95 0.02
C VAL A 73 28.96 7.14 -0.87
N HIS A 74 28.78 7.76 -2.04
CA HIS A 74 29.87 8.02 -2.99
C HIS A 74 30.82 9.15 -2.58
N LYS A 75 30.45 9.97 -1.58
CA LYS A 75 31.29 11.07 -1.06
C LYS A 75 32.21 10.65 0.08
N GLN A 76 32.05 9.45 0.63
CA GLN A 76 32.88 8.97 1.73
C GLN A 76 34.33 8.77 1.26
N GLN A 77 35.25 9.59 1.78
CA GLN A 77 36.68 9.48 1.46
C GLN A 77 37.38 8.38 2.27
N ASP A 78 36.85 8.05 3.45
CA ASP A 78 37.43 7.09 4.38
C ASP A 78 37.08 5.63 4.06
N MET A 79 36.20 5.37 3.08
CA MET A 79 35.78 4.03 2.70
C MET A 79 36.40 3.62 1.36
N ASP A 80 37.26 2.60 1.40
CA ASP A 80 37.68 1.92 0.18
C ASP A 80 36.54 1.03 -0.33
N LEU A 81 36.05 1.32 -1.53
CA LEU A 81 34.91 0.64 -2.15
C LEU A 81 35.31 -0.63 -2.90
N ASP A 82 36.59 -0.85 -3.16
CA ASP A 82 37.10 -1.96 -3.96
C ASP A 82 37.45 -3.19 -3.13
N ILE A 83 37.23 -3.14 -1.81
CA ILE A 83 37.41 -4.30 -0.92
C ILE A 83 36.35 -5.36 -1.21
N GLU A 84 36.81 -6.59 -1.40
CA GLU A 84 35.99 -7.76 -1.67
C GLU A 84 35.63 -8.48 -0.37
N PHE A 85 34.36 -8.86 -0.24
CA PHE A 85 33.83 -9.61 0.90
C PHE A 85 33.21 -10.92 0.41
N ASP A 86 33.73 -12.05 0.89
CA ASP A 86 33.13 -13.36 0.62
C ASP A 86 31.84 -13.57 1.40
N VAL A 87 31.80 -13.06 2.64
CA VAL A 87 30.62 -13.05 3.50
C VAL A 87 30.40 -11.64 4.02
N HIS A 88 29.20 -11.10 3.77
CA HIS A 88 28.81 -9.79 4.27
C HIS A 88 27.30 -9.71 4.48
N LEU A 89 26.91 -8.90 5.47
CA LEU A 89 25.52 -8.50 5.69
C LEU A 89 25.40 -6.98 5.61
N GLY A 90 24.69 -6.49 4.61
CA GLY A 90 24.28 -5.10 4.50
C GLY A 90 22.82 -4.92 4.90
N ILE A 91 22.50 -3.91 5.71
CA ILE A 91 21.11 -3.56 6.03
C ILE A 91 20.82 -2.12 5.61
N ALA A 92 19.61 -1.86 5.14
CA ALA A 92 19.19 -0.59 4.58
C ALA A 92 17.74 -0.28 4.94
N HIS A 93 17.43 1.00 5.12
CA HIS A 93 16.09 1.44 5.47
C HIS A 93 15.71 2.76 4.82
N THR A 94 14.47 2.86 4.34
CA THR A 94 13.80 4.14 4.06
C THR A 94 12.75 4.37 5.13
N ARG A 95 12.64 5.61 5.63
CA ARG A 95 11.79 5.97 6.76
C ARG A 95 10.69 6.96 6.35
N TRP A 96 9.47 6.68 6.81
CA TRP A 96 8.38 7.65 6.93
C TRP A 96 8.24 7.99 8.42
N ALA A 97 8.49 9.23 8.80
CA ALA A 97 8.68 9.59 10.20
C ALA A 97 7.32 9.73 10.93
N THR A 98 7.06 8.83 11.89
CA THR A 98 5.89 8.92 12.79
C THR A 98 6.25 9.58 14.13
N HIS A 99 7.42 9.27 14.68
CA HIS A 99 7.96 9.85 15.92
C HIS A 99 9.30 10.54 15.68
N GLY A 100 9.48 11.76 16.18
CA GLY A 100 10.72 12.53 15.99
C GLY A 100 10.89 13.06 14.56
N GLU A 101 11.49 14.23 14.43
CA GLU A 101 11.68 14.87 13.13
C GLU A 101 12.59 14.06 12.19
N PRO A 102 12.41 14.15 10.86
CA PRO A 102 13.34 13.56 9.91
C PRO A 102 14.72 14.23 10.00
N ASN A 103 15.69 13.51 10.57
CA ASN A 103 17.09 13.90 10.66
C ASN A 103 17.99 12.63 10.65
N PRO A 104 19.31 12.76 10.45
CA PRO A 104 20.21 11.60 10.41
C PRO A 104 20.21 10.77 11.70
N VAL A 105 19.99 11.39 12.87
CA VAL A 105 19.98 10.70 14.18
C VAL A 105 18.78 9.75 14.27
N ASN A 106 17.59 10.24 13.93
CA ASN A 106 16.32 9.51 13.93
C ASN A 106 16.17 8.57 12.72
N SER A 107 17.05 8.67 11.72
CA SER A 107 17.06 7.74 10.58
C SER A 107 17.58 6.38 11.03
N HIS A 108 17.05 5.31 10.45
CA HIS A 108 17.54 3.96 10.67
C HIS A 108 18.74 3.67 9.73
N PRO A 109 19.67 2.76 10.08
CA PRO A 109 19.69 1.92 11.28
C PRO A 109 19.91 2.69 12.59
N ASN A 110 19.20 2.27 13.64
CA ASN A 110 19.45 2.70 15.02
C ASN A 110 20.53 1.80 15.64
N THR A 111 21.22 2.32 16.65
CA THR A 111 22.47 1.74 17.13
C THR A 111 22.58 1.75 18.64
N VAL A 112 23.57 1.01 19.12
CA VAL A 112 24.11 1.23 20.47
C VAL A 112 25.58 1.60 20.37
N SER A 113 25.89 2.86 20.71
CA SER A 113 27.26 3.31 20.94
C SER A 113 27.69 2.94 22.35
N THR A 114 28.89 2.38 22.50
CA THR A 114 29.55 2.22 23.80
C THR A 114 30.37 3.46 24.15
N LYS A 115 30.86 3.57 25.39
CA LYS A 115 31.74 4.67 25.86
C LYS A 115 32.99 4.89 24.98
N ASN A 116 33.35 3.93 24.13
CA ASN A 116 34.48 4.02 23.19
C ASN A 116 34.04 4.29 21.73
N ASN A 117 32.80 4.75 21.50
CA ASN A 117 32.20 4.96 20.17
C ASN A 117 32.21 3.73 19.24
N LYS A 118 32.27 2.52 19.81
CA LYS A 118 32.12 1.28 19.02
C LYS A 118 30.64 0.93 18.90
N LEU A 119 30.20 0.69 17.66
CA LEU A 119 28.87 0.21 17.31
C LEU A 119 28.84 -1.32 17.42
N GLU A 120 28.08 -1.85 18.38
CA GLU A 120 28.01 -3.31 18.61
C GLU A 120 26.79 -3.96 17.96
N PHE A 121 25.64 -3.30 18.03
CA PHE A 121 24.37 -3.77 17.49
C PHE A 121 23.70 -2.64 16.71
N ILE A 122 23.14 -3.00 15.55
CA ILE A 122 22.29 -2.11 14.75
C ILE A 122 21.00 -2.82 14.36
N VAL A 123 19.93 -2.04 14.24
CA VAL A 123 18.60 -2.54 13.88
C VAL A 123 17.88 -1.60 12.93
N ILE A 124 17.16 -2.18 11.98
CA ILE A 124 16.17 -1.48 11.15
C ILE A 124 14.78 -1.98 11.50
N HIS A 125 13.83 -1.06 11.59
CA HIS A 125 12.49 -1.30 12.12
C HIS A 125 11.41 -0.66 11.26
N ASN A 126 10.35 -1.44 11.00
CA ASN A 126 9.09 -0.95 10.46
C ASN A 126 7.99 -1.20 11.46
N GLY A 127 7.41 -0.12 11.98
CA GLY A 127 6.22 -0.15 12.82
C GLY A 127 6.34 0.72 14.06
N ILE A 128 5.61 0.37 15.10
CA ILE A 128 5.53 1.16 16.33
C ILE A 128 5.66 0.23 17.53
N ILE A 129 6.60 0.56 18.41
CA ILE A 129 6.71 -0.02 19.75
C ILE A 129 5.88 0.80 20.73
N THR A 130 4.69 0.31 21.04
CA THR A 130 3.70 1.02 21.87
C THR A 130 4.16 1.23 23.32
N ASN A 131 4.98 0.33 23.86
CA ASN A 131 5.52 0.39 25.21
C ASN A 131 6.95 0.97 25.31
N TYR A 132 7.42 1.69 24.28
CA TYR A 132 8.81 2.20 24.23
C TYR A 132 9.16 3.12 25.41
N LYS A 133 8.20 3.85 25.97
CA LYS A 133 8.43 4.76 27.12
C LYS A 133 8.85 4.01 28.37
N ASP A 134 8.26 2.85 28.63
CA ASP A 134 8.57 2.02 29.79
C ASP A 134 9.94 1.35 29.60
N LEU A 135 10.21 0.84 28.40
CA LEU A 135 11.51 0.29 28.02
C LEU A 135 12.62 1.33 28.12
N LYS A 136 12.38 2.56 27.65
CA LYS A 136 13.34 3.67 27.73
C LYS A 136 13.71 3.97 29.17
N LYS A 137 12.73 4.18 30.05
CA LYS A 137 12.97 4.42 31.49
C LYS A 137 13.73 3.27 32.15
N PHE A 138 13.38 2.03 31.82
CA PHE A 138 14.08 0.86 32.34
C PHE A 138 15.56 0.87 31.92
N LEU A 139 15.86 1.09 30.64
CA LEU A 139 17.22 1.10 30.11
C LEU A 139 18.05 2.28 30.64
N GLU A 140 17.44 3.47 30.77
CA GLU A 140 18.06 4.64 31.41
C GLU A 140 18.44 4.32 32.86
N SER A 141 17.59 3.61 33.61
CA SER A 141 17.90 3.18 34.99
C SER A 141 19.07 2.18 35.07
N LYS A 142 19.38 1.50 33.97
CA LYS A 142 20.53 0.57 33.84
C LYS A 142 21.78 1.25 33.28
N GLY A 143 21.74 2.57 33.02
CA GLY A 143 22.87 3.36 32.57
C GLY A 143 23.07 3.39 31.05
N TYR A 144 22.03 3.11 30.26
CA TYR A 144 22.04 3.31 28.81
C TYR A 144 21.50 4.70 28.46
N ASP A 145 22.33 5.50 27.79
CA ASP A 145 21.94 6.82 27.28
C ASP A 145 21.26 6.71 25.90
N PHE A 146 20.30 7.60 25.65
CA PHE A 146 19.54 7.69 24.40
C PHE A 146 19.93 8.95 23.62
N GLU A 147 20.09 8.79 22.30
CA GLU A 147 20.51 9.85 21.39
C GLU A 147 19.37 10.34 20.49
N SER A 148 18.39 9.50 20.24
CA SER A 148 17.27 9.76 19.34
C SER A 148 15.93 9.84 20.07
N GLU A 149 14.94 10.35 19.34
CA GLU A 149 13.55 10.42 19.81
C GLU A 149 12.70 9.25 19.31
N THR A 150 13.33 8.27 18.65
CA THR A 150 12.62 7.15 18.05
C THR A 150 12.39 6.02 19.05
N ASP A 151 11.25 5.37 18.91
CA ASP A 151 10.93 4.13 19.59
C ASP A 151 11.93 3.01 19.24
N THR A 152 12.41 2.98 17.99
CA THR A 152 13.39 2.00 17.49
C THR A 152 14.69 1.95 18.31
N GLU A 153 15.17 3.06 18.86
CA GLU A 153 16.42 3.04 19.65
C GLU A 153 16.31 2.14 20.87
N THR A 154 15.11 2.04 21.48
CA THR A 154 14.89 1.16 22.63
C THR A 154 15.17 -0.30 22.28
N ILE A 155 14.90 -0.73 21.04
CA ILE A 155 15.15 -2.08 20.54
C ILE A 155 16.66 -2.36 20.47
N ALA A 156 17.43 -1.41 19.92
CA ALA A 156 18.89 -1.55 19.82
C ALA A 156 19.52 -1.65 21.22
N LYS A 157 19.15 -0.74 22.14
CA LYS A 157 19.68 -0.75 23.51
C LYS A 157 19.25 -2.00 24.28
N LEU A 158 18.03 -2.48 24.06
CA LEU A 158 17.51 -3.68 24.71
C LEU A 158 18.23 -4.95 24.27
N VAL A 159 18.57 -5.10 22.98
CA VAL A 159 19.36 -6.27 22.53
C VAL A 159 20.75 -6.27 23.16
N LYS A 160 21.37 -5.09 23.31
CA LYS A 160 22.64 -4.97 24.02
C LYS A 160 22.49 -5.34 25.51
N TYR A 161 21.44 -4.87 26.17
CA TYR A 161 21.16 -5.23 27.56
C TYR A 161 21.05 -6.75 27.75
N MET A 162 20.36 -7.44 26.85
CA MET A 162 20.25 -8.91 26.89
C MET A 162 21.59 -9.61 26.67
N TYR A 163 22.46 -9.05 25.83
CA TYR A 163 23.82 -9.56 25.60
C TYR A 163 24.73 -9.35 26.82
N ASP A 164 24.71 -8.15 27.41
CA ASP A 164 25.52 -7.81 28.58
C ASP A 164 25.12 -8.64 29.83
N ASN A 165 23.88 -9.17 29.86
CA ASN A 165 23.33 -10.01 30.93
C ASN A 165 23.13 -11.48 30.53
N GLN A 166 23.88 -11.98 29.54
CA GLN A 166 23.77 -13.38 29.12
C GLN A 166 24.28 -14.38 30.18
N GLU A 167 23.58 -15.51 30.33
CA GLU A 167 23.91 -16.56 31.32
C GLU A 167 25.08 -17.44 30.88
N SER A 168 25.27 -17.58 29.56
CA SER A 168 26.32 -18.36 28.93
C SER A 168 27.05 -17.54 27.87
N GLN A 169 28.36 -17.79 27.71
CA GLN A 169 29.19 -17.11 26.71
C GLN A 169 28.77 -17.45 25.27
N ASP A 170 28.13 -18.61 25.05
CA ASP A 170 27.74 -19.12 23.73
C ASP A 170 26.25 -18.90 23.40
N THR A 171 25.65 -17.84 23.95
CA THR A 171 24.24 -17.53 23.68
C THR A 171 24.04 -17.16 22.21
N SER A 172 23.17 -17.88 21.50
CA SER A 172 22.93 -17.62 20.07
C SER A 172 22.27 -16.26 19.83
N PHE A 173 22.53 -15.67 18.66
CA PHE A 173 21.94 -14.39 18.29
C PHE A 173 20.41 -14.44 18.29
N THR A 174 19.84 -15.55 17.80
CA THR A 174 18.40 -15.84 17.84
C THR A 174 17.86 -15.76 19.27
N THR A 175 18.55 -16.32 20.26
CA THR A 175 18.10 -16.31 21.66
C THR A 175 18.05 -14.90 22.23
N LEU A 176 19.00 -14.03 21.86
CA LEU A 176 18.99 -12.63 22.29
C LEU A 176 17.80 -11.88 21.70
N VAL A 177 17.56 -12.01 20.39
CA VAL A 177 16.41 -11.41 19.72
C VAL A 177 15.10 -11.97 20.30
N GLU A 178 15.05 -13.26 20.62
CA GLU A 178 13.92 -13.89 21.31
C GLU A 178 13.57 -13.27 22.65
N ARG A 179 14.57 -12.88 23.45
CA ARG A 179 14.35 -12.20 24.72
C ARG A 179 13.89 -10.76 24.52
N VAL A 180 14.44 -10.06 23.52
CA VAL A 180 14.04 -8.68 23.18
C VAL A 180 12.56 -8.62 22.81
N ILE A 181 12.14 -9.45 21.87
CA ILE A 181 10.80 -9.43 21.26
C ILE A 181 9.68 -9.87 22.22
N GLN A 182 10.04 -10.51 23.33
CA GLN A 182 9.12 -10.83 24.44
C GLN A 182 8.79 -9.58 25.27
N GLN A 183 9.68 -8.58 25.30
CA GLN A 183 9.46 -7.32 26.02
C GLN A 183 8.81 -6.24 25.13
N LEU A 184 8.80 -6.43 23.81
CA LEU A 184 8.24 -5.46 22.87
C LEU A 184 6.72 -5.67 22.70
N GLU A 185 5.97 -4.56 22.81
CA GLU A 185 4.54 -4.49 22.52
C GLU A 185 4.27 -3.61 21.30
N GLY A 186 3.42 -4.07 20.39
CA GLY A 186 3.03 -3.34 19.20
C GLY A 186 3.11 -4.19 17.93
N ALA A 187 3.35 -3.53 16.81
CA ALA A 187 3.53 -4.16 15.50
C ALA A 187 4.88 -3.74 14.93
N PHE A 188 5.72 -4.71 14.59
CA PHE A 188 7.08 -4.45 14.15
C PHE A 188 7.62 -5.54 13.21
N ALA A 189 8.32 -5.11 12.16
CA ALA A 189 9.25 -5.94 11.41
C ALA A 189 10.68 -5.44 11.66
N LEU A 190 11.59 -6.35 11.98
CA LEU A 190 12.95 -6.05 12.44
C LEU A 190 13.99 -6.85 11.67
N VAL A 191 15.14 -6.24 11.38
CA VAL A 191 16.36 -6.94 10.96
C VAL A 191 17.54 -6.44 11.80
N PHE A 192 18.26 -7.37 12.41
CA PHE A 192 19.40 -7.09 13.28
C PHE A 192 20.73 -7.45 12.63
N LYS A 193 21.76 -6.66 12.93
CA LYS A 193 23.18 -6.95 12.61
C LYS A 193 24.05 -6.64 13.84
N SER A 194 25.09 -7.44 14.08
CA SER A 194 26.03 -7.25 15.19
C SER A 194 27.46 -7.65 14.83
N VAL A 195 28.44 -6.99 15.46
CA VAL A 195 29.86 -7.36 15.38
C VAL A 195 30.21 -8.64 16.14
N HIS A 196 29.38 -9.02 17.13
CA HIS A 196 29.59 -10.24 17.92
C HIS A 196 29.12 -11.50 17.17
N PHE A 197 28.31 -11.32 16.13
CA PHE A 197 27.75 -12.38 15.29
C PHE A 197 28.01 -12.06 13.80
N PRO A 198 29.28 -12.06 13.35
CA PRO A 198 29.64 -11.64 12.00
C PRO A 198 29.00 -12.55 10.94
N GLY A 199 28.45 -11.96 9.88
CA GLY A 199 27.78 -12.69 8.79
C GLY A 199 26.44 -13.32 9.15
N GLN A 200 25.90 -13.10 10.35
CA GLN A 200 24.58 -13.60 10.76
C GLN A 200 23.51 -12.51 10.64
N ALA A 201 22.33 -12.88 10.14
CA ALA A 201 21.15 -12.02 10.11
C ALA A 201 20.02 -12.64 10.93
N VAL A 202 19.34 -11.83 11.75
CA VAL A 202 18.11 -12.24 12.41
C VAL A 202 16.99 -11.28 12.02
N GLY A 203 15.95 -11.81 11.38
CA GLY A 203 14.75 -11.09 10.96
C GLY A 203 13.53 -11.58 11.73
N LYS A 204 12.64 -10.67 12.10
CA LYS A 204 11.34 -11.00 12.70
C LYS A 204 10.23 -10.14 12.12
N ASP A 205 9.05 -10.73 11.97
CA ASP A 205 7.78 -10.02 11.80
C ASP A 205 6.82 -10.38 12.95
N LYS A 206 6.17 -9.37 13.56
CA LYS A 206 5.19 -9.57 14.65
C LYS A 206 4.15 -8.47 14.65
N LYS A 207 2.89 -8.86 14.76
CA LYS A 207 1.76 -7.97 15.04
C LYS A 207 0.99 -8.42 16.29
N GLY A 208 1.09 -7.66 17.39
CA GLY A 208 0.27 -7.84 18.60
C GLY A 208 1.04 -8.17 19.88
N SER A 209 0.33 -8.21 21.01
CA SER A 209 0.87 -8.54 22.35
C SER A 209 0.87 -10.04 22.62
N CYS A 210 1.90 -10.57 23.33
CA CYS A 210 1.92 -11.97 23.74
C CYS A 210 2.76 -12.27 24.99
N ASN A 211 2.23 -13.18 25.82
CA ASN A 211 2.90 -13.92 26.90
C ASN A 211 3.20 -15.40 26.50
N LEU A 212 4.37 -15.87 26.94
CA LEU A 212 5.10 -17.18 26.90
C LEU A 212 4.48 -18.48 26.31
N SER A 213 5.26 -19.22 25.49
CA SER A 213 5.99 -20.49 25.82
C SER A 213 6.58 -21.20 24.56
N ARG A 214 7.83 -21.69 24.67
CA ARG A 214 8.80 -22.13 23.63
C ARG A 214 8.41 -23.40 22.84
N VAL A 215 8.70 -23.47 21.51
CA VAL A 215 8.67 -24.73 20.70
C VAL A 215 9.77 -24.73 19.60
N ASP A 216 10.32 -25.90 19.28
CA ASP A 216 11.44 -26.13 18.34
C ASP A 216 11.19 -25.73 16.86
N SER A 217 12.32 -25.44 16.17
CA SER A 217 12.48 -24.99 14.78
C SER A 217 11.87 -25.92 13.74
N THR A 218 11.29 -25.34 12.68
CA THR A 218 10.45 -26.11 11.74
C THR A 218 10.78 -25.93 10.26
N THR A 219 11.69 -25.04 9.87
CA THR A 219 12.14 -24.91 8.47
C THR A 219 13.62 -24.57 8.43
N CYS A 220 14.41 -25.35 7.68
CA CYS A 220 15.82 -25.11 7.44
C CYS A 220 16.08 -25.16 5.92
N LEU A 221 16.74 -24.13 5.38
CA LEU A 221 17.08 -24.00 3.97
C LEU A 221 18.56 -23.70 3.83
N PHE A 222 19.23 -24.47 2.96
CA PHE A 222 20.63 -24.31 2.61
C PHE A 222 20.92 -24.98 1.26
N PRO A 223 21.91 -24.48 0.49
CA PRO A 223 22.42 -25.18 -0.68
C PRO A 223 23.03 -26.54 -0.29
N VAL A 224 22.68 -27.60 -1.04
CA VAL A 224 22.98 -29.00 -0.66
C VAL A 224 24.42 -29.41 -0.96
N GLU A 225 25.03 -28.86 -2.01
CA GLU A 225 26.36 -29.28 -2.50
C GLU A 225 27.44 -28.19 -2.36
N GLU A 226 27.06 -26.92 -2.41
CA GLU A 226 27.96 -25.76 -2.30
C GLU A 226 27.56 -24.87 -1.14
N LYS A 227 28.44 -23.97 -0.70
CA LYS A 227 28.12 -22.97 0.33
C LYS A 227 27.58 -21.66 -0.23
N ALA A 228 27.74 -21.41 -1.53
CA ALA A 228 27.38 -20.15 -2.17
C ALA A 228 25.85 -19.92 -2.11
N VAL A 229 25.43 -18.84 -1.45
CA VAL A 229 24.01 -18.45 -1.37
C VAL A 229 23.88 -16.95 -1.09
N GLU A 230 22.85 -16.35 -1.67
CA GLU A 230 22.46 -14.95 -1.44
C GLU A 230 21.07 -14.92 -0.80
N TYR A 231 20.89 -14.14 0.27
CA TYR A 231 19.61 -13.90 0.93
C TYR A 231 19.22 -12.42 0.85
N TYR A 232 17.94 -12.18 0.61
CA TYR A 232 17.34 -10.86 0.54
C TYR A 232 16.20 -10.76 1.56
N PHE A 233 16.36 -9.91 2.56
CA PHE A 233 15.27 -9.57 3.48
C PHE A 233 14.61 -8.30 2.99
N ALA A 234 13.30 -8.29 2.84
CA ALA A 234 12.57 -7.10 2.42
C ALA A 234 11.19 -7.03 3.05
N SER A 235 10.72 -5.80 3.31
CA SER A 235 9.32 -5.57 3.70
C SER A 235 8.34 -5.58 2.52
N ASP A 236 8.84 -5.58 1.28
CA ASP A 236 8.03 -5.66 0.06
C ASP A 236 8.74 -6.50 -1.00
N ALA A 237 7.97 -7.27 -1.76
CA ALA A 237 8.47 -8.11 -2.83
C ALA A 237 9.12 -7.31 -3.99
N SER A 238 8.77 -6.04 -4.16
CA SER A 238 9.31 -5.17 -5.22
C SER A 238 10.83 -5.02 -5.16
N ALA A 239 11.43 -5.10 -3.97
CA ALA A 239 12.88 -5.02 -3.79
C ALA A 239 13.61 -6.34 -4.06
N VAL A 240 12.89 -7.47 -4.08
CA VAL A 240 13.47 -8.80 -4.23
C VAL A 240 13.34 -9.31 -5.67
N ILE A 241 12.28 -8.92 -6.38
CA ILE A 241 11.89 -9.53 -7.65
C ILE A 241 12.93 -9.41 -8.78
N GLU A 242 13.81 -8.41 -8.70
CA GLU A 242 14.92 -8.26 -9.67
C GLU A 242 16.07 -9.26 -9.44
N HIS A 243 16.16 -9.85 -8.25
CA HIS A 243 17.18 -10.83 -7.88
C HIS A 243 16.62 -12.24 -7.91
N THR A 244 15.41 -12.45 -7.39
CA THR A 244 14.76 -13.77 -7.35
C THR A 244 13.25 -13.66 -7.25
N ASN A 245 12.54 -14.66 -7.78
CA ASN A 245 11.09 -14.80 -7.62
C ASN A 245 10.71 -15.84 -6.54
N ARG A 246 11.70 -16.45 -5.87
CA ARG A 246 11.50 -17.44 -4.81
C ARG A 246 11.55 -16.74 -3.46
N VAL A 247 10.41 -16.71 -2.75
CA VAL A 247 10.28 -15.97 -1.49
C VAL A 247 9.65 -16.81 -0.39
N ILE A 248 9.93 -16.42 0.85
CA ILE A 248 9.31 -16.97 2.06
C ILE A 248 8.66 -15.81 2.78
N PHE A 249 7.34 -15.88 2.95
CA PHE A 249 6.62 -14.92 3.76
C PHE A 249 6.67 -15.36 5.22
N LEU A 250 7.19 -14.48 6.08
CA LEU A 250 7.11 -14.67 7.52
C LEU A 250 5.69 -14.38 8.01
N GLU A 251 5.29 -15.05 9.07
CA GLU A 251 4.05 -14.77 9.79
C GLU A 251 4.37 -14.20 11.17
N ASP A 252 3.32 -13.79 11.88
CA ASP A 252 3.45 -13.32 13.25
C ASP A 252 4.19 -14.35 14.12
N ASP A 253 5.14 -13.82 14.90
CA ASP A 253 6.01 -14.53 15.84
C ASP A 253 7.10 -15.43 15.23
N ASP A 254 7.29 -15.38 13.92
CA ASP A 254 8.45 -16.00 13.28
C ASP A 254 9.73 -15.22 13.56
N VAL A 255 10.78 -15.97 13.92
CA VAL A 255 12.15 -15.48 14.03
C VAL A 255 12.98 -16.23 13.00
N ALA A 256 13.29 -15.57 11.90
CA ALA A 256 14.17 -16.07 10.86
C ALA A 256 15.62 -15.74 11.21
N ALA A 257 16.50 -16.74 11.22
CA ALA A 257 17.93 -16.56 11.47
C ALA A 257 18.75 -17.22 10.37
N VAL A 258 19.72 -16.48 9.83
CA VAL A 258 20.74 -17.00 8.91
C VAL A 258 22.03 -17.17 9.68
N VAL A 259 22.44 -18.42 9.87
CA VAL A 259 23.68 -18.81 10.56
C VAL A 259 24.43 -19.78 9.67
N ASP A 260 25.71 -19.53 9.43
CA ASP A 260 26.56 -20.34 8.53
C ASP A 260 25.94 -20.56 7.13
N GLY A 261 25.31 -19.51 6.59
CA GLY A 261 24.63 -19.57 5.29
C GLY A 261 23.33 -20.37 5.28
N ARG A 262 22.85 -20.82 6.44
CA ARG A 262 21.62 -21.62 6.58
C ARG A 262 20.50 -20.77 7.18
N LEU A 263 19.39 -20.66 6.46
CA LEU A 263 18.19 -20.02 6.97
C LEU A 263 17.41 -21.01 7.84
N SER A 264 17.11 -20.61 9.07
CA SER A 264 16.26 -21.33 10.02
C SER A 264 15.13 -20.43 10.50
N ILE A 265 13.93 -20.99 10.68
CA ILE A 265 12.78 -20.24 11.22
C ILE A 265 12.35 -20.88 12.54
N HIS A 266 12.37 -20.07 13.59
CA HIS A 266 11.96 -20.40 14.94
C HIS A 266 10.63 -19.72 15.25
N ARG A 267 9.79 -20.36 16.06
CA ARG A 267 8.48 -19.82 16.40
C ARG A 267 8.25 -19.87 17.90
N ILE A 268 7.83 -18.74 18.45
CA ILE A 268 7.67 -18.58 19.90
C ILE A 268 6.36 -19.21 20.39
N LYS A 269 5.35 -19.37 19.52
CA LYS A 269 4.05 -19.97 19.86
C LYS A 269 3.60 -20.91 18.74
N ARG A 270 2.89 -21.98 19.09
CA ARG A 270 2.11 -22.79 18.12
C ARG A 270 0.63 -22.66 18.46
N THR A 271 -0.18 -22.27 17.48
CA THR A 271 -1.64 -22.31 17.58
C THR A 271 -2.15 -23.59 16.91
N ALA A 272 -3.26 -24.16 17.40
CA ALA A 272 -3.85 -25.33 16.76
C ALA A 272 -4.38 -24.95 15.37
N GLY A 273 -3.76 -25.50 14.31
CA GLY A 273 -4.07 -25.20 12.91
C GLY A 273 -2.91 -24.60 12.10
N ASP A 274 -1.83 -24.18 12.76
CA ASP A 274 -0.64 -23.67 12.09
C ASP A 274 0.12 -24.77 11.32
N HIS A 275 0.45 -24.51 10.06
CA HIS A 275 1.35 -25.40 9.30
C HIS A 275 2.76 -25.36 9.93
N PRO A 276 3.44 -26.52 10.06
CA PRO A 276 4.72 -26.57 10.74
C PRO A 276 5.80 -25.78 9.99
N GLY A 277 5.84 -25.83 8.65
CA GLY A 277 6.88 -25.17 7.85
C GLY A 277 6.38 -23.99 7.02
N ARG A 278 7.31 -23.11 6.64
CA ARG A 278 7.04 -22.05 5.66
C ARG A 278 7.30 -22.56 4.25
N ALA A 279 6.30 -22.39 3.38
CA ALA A 279 6.44 -22.75 1.98
C ALA A 279 7.29 -21.71 1.24
N VAL A 280 8.24 -22.19 0.43
CA VAL A 280 8.92 -21.35 -0.56
C VAL A 280 8.00 -21.15 -1.75
N GLN A 281 7.52 -19.93 -1.92
CA GLN A 281 6.55 -19.57 -2.96
C GLN A 281 7.26 -18.95 -4.16
N THR A 282 6.69 -19.12 -5.35
CA THR A 282 7.13 -18.43 -6.56
C THR A 282 6.19 -17.27 -6.85
N LEU A 283 6.73 -16.05 -6.86
CA LEU A 283 5.98 -14.84 -7.18
C LEU A 283 5.60 -14.83 -8.66
N GLN A 284 4.34 -14.45 -8.95
CA GLN A 284 3.85 -14.17 -10.30
C GLN A 284 4.03 -12.70 -10.71
N MET A 285 4.92 -11.98 -10.01
CA MET A 285 5.24 -10.59 -10.26
C MET A 285 6.41 -10.53 -11.26
N GLU A 286 6.38 -9.56 -12.17
CA GLU A 286 7.48 -9.34 -13.12
C GLU A 286 8.10 -7.95 -12.91
N LEU A 287 9.41 -7.84 -13.13
CA LEU A 287 10.15 -6.58 -12.94
C LEU A 287 9.55 -5.41 -13.75
N GLN A 288 9.07 -5.67 -14.97
CA GLN A 288 8.43 -4.66 -15.82
C GLN A 288 7.20 -4.00 -15.18
N GLN A 289 6.50 -4.72 -14.29
CA GLN A 289 5.31 -4.20 -13.62
C GLN A 289 5.66 -3.09 -12.61
N ILE A 290 6.88 -3.10 -12.06
CA ILE A 290 7.38 -2.10 -11.11
C ILE A 290 8.35 -1.07 -11.73
N MET A 291 8.45 -1.03 -13.07
CA MET A 291 9.24 -0.03 -13.79
C MET A 291 8.33 1.01 -14.47
N LYS A 292 8.81 2.25 -14.64
CA LYS A 292 8.05 3.30 -15.34
C LYS A 292 7.89 3.04 -16.85
N GLY A 293 8.80 2.28 -17.46
CA GLY A 293 8.81 2.05 -18.90
C GLY A 293 9.00 3.36 -19.67
N ASN A 294 8.13 3.62 -20.65
CA ASN A 294 8.16 4.83 -21.48
C ASN A 294 7.44 6.04 -20.83
N PHE A 295 6.95 5.90 -19.60
CA PHE A 295 6.26 6.97 -18.89
C PHE A 295 7.21 7.77 -18.00
N SER A 296 6.86 9.04 -17.76
CA SER A 296 7.64 9.94 -16.90
C SER A 296 7.48 9.64 -15.40
N SER A 297 6.33 9.09 -15.02
CA SER A 297 5.94 8.80 -13.63
C SER A 297 5.14 7.50 -13.53
N PHE A 298 5.10 6.90 -12.33
CA PHE A 298 4.26 5.73 -12.07
C PHE A 298 2.78 6.10 -12.12
N MET A 299 2.38 7.25 -11.56
CA MET A 299 0.99 7.69 -11.64
C MET A 299 0.50 7.79 -13.10
N GLN A 300 1.31 8.36 -14.00
CA GLN A 300 0.96 8.42 -15.43
C GLN A 300 0.84 7.01 -16.03
N LYS A 301 1.85 6.15 -15.83
CA LYS A 301 1.81 4.75 -16.29
C LYS A 301 0.53 4.06 -15.83
N GLU A 302 0.22 4.14 -14.55
CA GLU A 302 -0.88 3.43 -13.91
C GLU A 302 -2.26 3.93 -14.35
N ILE A 303 -2.39 5.22 -14.69
CA ILE A 303 -3.60 5.76 -15.31
C ILE A 303 -3.77 5.18 -16.72
N PHE A 304 -2.70 5.17 -17.51
CA PHE A 304 -2.73 4.74 -18.91
C PHE A 304 -2.81 3.21 -19.09
N GLU A 305 -2.40 2.42 -18.09
CA GLU A 305 -2.54 0.96 -18.02
C GLU A 305 -3.92 0.49 -17.49
N GLN A 306 -4.88 1.41 -17.30
CA GLN A 306 -6.23 1.04 -16.88
C GLN A 306 -6.98 0.13 -17.86
N PRO A 307 -6.83 0.22 -19.21
CA PRO A 307 -7.40 -0.76 -20.12
C PRO A 307 -6.93 -2.19 -19.80
N GLU A 308 -5.63 -2.37 -19.60
CA GLU A 308 -5.02 -3.68 -19.36
C GLU A 308 -5.32 -4.21 -17.95
N SER A 309 -5.26 -3.36 -16.93
CA SER A 309 -5.56 -3.78 -15.55
C SER A 309 -7.04 -4.14 -15.34
N VAL A 310 -7.97 -3.46 -16.03
CA VAL A 310 -9.39 -3.86 -16.06
C VAL A 310 -9.56 -5.23 -16.72
N VAL A 311 -8.87 -5.50 -17.84
CA VAL A 311 -8.88 -6.84 -18.47
C VAL A 311 -8.31 -7.90 -17.52
N ASN A 312 -7.19 -7.62 -16.86
CA ASN A 312 -6.56 -8.54 -15.91
C ASN A 312 -7.44 -8.82 -14.69
N THR A 313 -8.24 -7.83 -14.26
CA THR A 313 -9.24 -7.99 -13.20
C THR A 313 -10.35 -8.97 -13.60
N MET A 314 -10.75 -8.98 -14.88
CA MET A 314 -11.82 -9.86 -15.40
C MET A 314 -11.31 -11.23 -15.89
N ARG A 315 -10.00 -11.37 -16.12
CA ARG A 315 -9.38 -12.56 -16.71
C ARG A 315 -9.73 -13.82 -15.93
N GLY A 316 -10.29 -14.82 -16.62
CA GLY A 316 -10.69 -16.10 -16.04
C GLY A 316 -11.90 -16.03 -15.09
N ARG A 317 -12.53 -14.86 -14.96
CA ARG A 317 -13.69 -14.61 -14.07
C ARG A 317 -14.94 -14.26 -14.84
N VAL A 318 -14.80 -13.60 -15.99
CA VAL A 318 -15.91 -13.24 -16.87
C VAL A 318 -15.79 -14.02 -18.16
N ASN A 319 -16.81 -14.80 -18.49
CA ASN A 319 -16.93 -15.43 -19.80
C ASN A 319 -17.92 -14.61 -20.64
N PHE A 320 -17.42 -14.01 -21.72
CA PHE A 320 -18.21 -13.16 -22.61
C PHE A 320 -18.93 -13.94 -23.72
N ASP A 321 -18.70 -15.26 -23.83
CA ASP A 321 -19.37 -16.10 -24.83
C ASP A 321 -20.73 -16.60 -24.32
N ASP A 322 -20.80 -17.01 -23.06
CA ASP A 322 -22.02 -17.49 -22.40
C ASP A 322 -22.59 -16.52 -21.34
N TYR A 323 -21.94 -15.37 -21.14
CA TYR A 323 -22.31 -14.36 -20.15
C TYR A 323 -22.38 -14.91 -18.71
N THR A 324 -21.37 -15.69 -18.31
CA THR A 324 -21.19 -16.15 -16.93
C THR A 324 -20.10 -15.40 -16.18
N VAL A 325 -20.27 -15.27 -14.86
CA VAL A 325 -19.27 -14.66 -13.95
C VAL A 325 -18.98 -15.64 -12.82
N ASN A 326 -17.70 -15.89 -12.57
CA ASN A 326 -17.24 -16.77 -11.50
C ASN A 326 -15.99 -16.20 -10.81
N LEU A 327 -16.14 -15.83 -9.54
CA LEU A 327 -15.04 -15.41 -8.68
C LEU A 327 -14.59 -16.63 -7.87
N GLY A 328 -13.55 -17.32 -8.34
CA GLY A 328 -13.09 -18.57 -7.75
C GLY A 328 -12.82 -18.50 -6.24
N GLY A 329 -12.32 -17.37 -5.74
CA GLY A 329 -12.07 -17.15 -4.31
C GLY A 329 -13.32 -17.04 -3.43
N LEU A 330 -14.51 -16.90 -4.04
CA LEU A 330 -15.81 -16.87 -3.34
C LEU A 330 -16.63 -18.15 -3.57
N LYS A 331 -16.16 -19.08 -4.41
CA LYS A 331 -16.94 -20.25 -4.86
C LYS A 331 -17.53 -21.06 -3.71
N ASP A 332 -16.74 -21.28 -2.67
CA ASP A 332 -17.15 -22.11 -1.52
C ASP A 332 -18.04 -21.35 -0.51
N HIS A 333 -18.11 -20.02 -0.62
CA HIS A 333 -18.79 -19.14 0.34
C HIS A 333 -20.00 -18.40 -0.25
N ILE A 334 -20.14 -18.34 -1.59
CA ILE A 334 -21.18 -17.54 -2.25
C ILE A 334 -22.60 -17.91 -1.82
N LYS A 335 -22.88 -19.21 -1.62
CA LYS A 335 -24.18 -19.69 -1.15
C LYS A 335 -24.48 -19.29 0.29
N GLU A 336 -23.44 -19.11 1.11
CA GLU A 336 -23.60 -18.60 2.47
C GLU A 336 -23.83 -17.09 2.46
N ILE A 337 -23.07 -16.35 1.67
CA ILE A 337 -23.24 -14.91 1.44
C ILE A 337 -24.67 -14.60 0.97
N GLN A 338 -25.23 -15.39 0.06
CA GLN A 338 -26.62 -15.24 -0.42
C GLN A 338 -27.70 -15.44 0.67
N ARG A 339 -27.37 -16.10 1.79
CA ARG A 339 -28.30 -16.29 2.92
C ARG A 339 -28.23 -15.16 3.96
N CYS A 340 -27.19 -14.33 3.89
CA CYS A 340 -27.01 -13.19 4.78
C CYS A 340 -27.97 -12.05 4.44
N ARG A 341 -28.07 -11.08 5.36
CA ARG A 341 -29.14 -10.07 5.32
C ARG A 341 -28.66 -8.64 5.09
N ARG A 342 -27.36 -8.38 5.15
CA ARG A 342 -26.79 -7.05 4.99
C ARG A 342 -25.34 -7.13 4.53
N LEU A 343 -24.96 -6.21 3.66
CA LEU A 343 -23.58 -5.99 3.24
C LEU A 343 -23.00 -4.76 3.93
N ILE A 344 -21.79 -4.87 4.47
CA ILE A 344 -21.07 -3.74 5.06
C ILE A 344 -19.71 -3.63 4.37
N LEU A 345 -19.45 -2.54 3.66
CA LEU A 345 -18.19 -2.26 2.99
C LEU A 345 -17.36 -1.33 3.88
N ILE A 346 -16.20 -1.80 4.33
CA ILE A 346 -15.31 -1.12 5.27
C ILE A 346 -13.98 -0.85 4.58
N ALA A 347 -13.57 0.41 4.52
CA ALA A 347 -12.34 0.83 3.87
C ALA A 347 -11.92 2.25 4.27
N CYS A 348 -10.75 2.69 3.77
CA CYS A 348 -10.26 4.06 3.93
C CYS A 348 -9.99 4.73 2.56
N GLY A 349 -10.11 6.06 2.50
CA GLY A 349 -9.71 6.88 1.35
C GLY A 349 -10.33 6.44 0.02
N THR A 350 -9.51 6.32 -1.03
CA THR A 350 -9.95 5.91 -2.37
C THR A 350 -10.62 4.53 -2.38
N SER A 351 -10.23 3.58 -1.52
CA SER A 351 -10.91 2.28 -1.42
C SER A 351 -12.33 2.40 -0.86
N TYR A 352 -12.57 3.34 0.06
CA TYR A 352 -13.92 3.69 0.51
C TYR A 352 -14.76 4.28 -0.63
N HIS A 353 -14.17 5.14 -1.47
CA HIS A 353 -14.87 5.67 -2.66
C HIS A 353 -15.28 4.58 -3.63
N ALA A 354 -14.50 3.50 -3.80
CA ALA A 354 -14.91 2.36 -4.63
C ALA A 354 -16.17 1.67 -4.08
N GLY A 355 -16.31 1.59 -2.76
CA GLY A 355 -17.54 1.14 -2.10
C GLY A 355 -18.72 2.08 -2.35
N VAL A 356 -18.52 3.40 -2.23
CA VAL A 356 -19.56 4.40 -2.55
C VAL A 356 -19.98 4.31 -4.03
N ALA A 357 -19.03 4.08 -4.94
CA ALA A 357 -19.27 4.01 -6.37
C ALA A 357 -20.12 2.79 -6.79
N THR A 358 -20.03 1.71 -6.02
CA THR A 358 -20.68 0.43 -6.33
C THR A 358 -21.88 0.13 -5.44
N ARG A 359 -22.11 0.93 -4.38
CA ARG A 359 -23.22 0.78 -3.45
C ARG A 359 -24.56 0.60 -4.17
N GLN A 360 -24.88 1.48 -5.12
CA GLN A 360 -26.19 1.46 -5.79
C GLN A 360 -26.42 0.17 -6.61
N VAL A 361 -25.41 -0.33 -7.33
CA VAL A 361 -25.54 -1.56 -8.13
C VAL A 361 -25.52 -2.82 -7.24
N LEU A 362 -24.84 -2.76 -6.09
CA LEU A 362 -24.93 -3.81 -5.08
C LEU A 362 -26.34 -3.86 -4.48
N GLU A 363 -26.94 -2.72 -4.11
CA GLU A 363 -28.33 -2.65 -3.64
C GLU A 363 -29.30 -3.17 -4.71
N GLU A 364 -29.15 -2.78 -5.98
CA GLU A 364 -29.99 -3.22 -7.10
C GLU A 364 -29.94 -4.75 -7.30
N LEU A 365 -28.74 -5.31 -7.42
CA LEU A 365 -28.58 -6.71 -7.85
C LEU A 365 -28.74 -7.69 -6.68
N THR A 366 -28.34 -7.30 -5.47
CA THR A 366 -28.46 -8.16 -4.27
C THR A 366 -29.78 -8.00 -3.54
N GLU A 367 -30.44 -6.85 -3.65
CA GLU A 367 -31.60 -6.44 -2.83
C GLU A 367 -31.35 -6.40 -1.32
N LEU A 368 -30.09 -6.49 -0.90
CA LEU A 368 -29.69 -6.36 0.49
C LEU A 368 -29.44 -4.88 0.83
N PRO A 369 -29.67 -4.47 2.10
CA PRO A 369 -29.11 -3.23 2.62
C PRO A 369 -27.59 -3.23 2.47
N VAL A 370 -27.06 -2.18 1.84
CA VAL A 370 -25.61 -1.98 1.67
C VAL A 370 -25.17 -0.75 2.46
N MET A 371 -24.32 -0.98 3.45
CA MET A 371 -23.71 0.07 4.26
C MET A 371 -22.26 0.27 3.80
N VAL A 372 -21.79 1.50 3.71
CA VAL A 372 -20.41 1.82 3.33
C VAL A 372 -19.83 2.72 4.40
N GLU A 373 -18.74 2.30 5.03
CA GLU A 373 -18.20 2.87 6.25
C GLU A 373 -16.73 3.21 6.09
N LEU A 374 -16.34 4.39 6.59
CA LEU A 374 -14.94 4.73 6.81
C LEU A 374 -14.46 3.92 8.03
N ALA A 375 -13.36 3.17 7.87
CA ALA A 375 -12.95 2.19 8.87
C ALA A 375 -12.61 2.80 10.24
N SER A 376 -12.03 4.00 10.28
CA SER A 376 -11.74 4.70 11.53
C SER A 376 -13.01 5.04 12.31
N ASP A 377 -13.96 5.72 11.68
CA ASP A 377 -15.25 6.08 12.30
C ASP A 377 -16.11 4.84 12.63
N PHE A 378 -15.99 3.78 11.84
CA PHE A 378 -16.63 2.49 12.14
C PHE A 378 -16.18 1.91 13.49
N LEU A 379 -14.88 1.98 13.77
CA LEU A 379 -14.27 1.53 15.03
C LEU A 379 -14.64 2.46 16.18
N ASP A 380 -14.51 3.78 15.99
CA ASP A 380 -14.79 4.80 17.02
C ASP A 380 -16.22 4.66 17.56
N ARG A 381 -17.19 4.45 16.67
CA ARG A 381 -18.60 4.31 17.03
C ARG A 381 -18.97 2.93 17.58
N ASN A 382 -18.05 1.97 17.59
CA ASN A 382 -18.32 0.58 17.94
C ASN A 382 -19.54 0.04 17.19
N THR A 383 -19.51 0.16 15.87
CA THR A 383 -20.67 -0.08 15.00
C THR A 383 -21.27 -1.49 15.19
N PRO A 384 -22.60 -1.65 15.35
CA PRO A 384 -23.23 -2.95 15.52
C PRO A 384 -23.08 -3.88 14.31
N VAL A 385 -22.44 -5.04 14.53
CA VAL A 385 -22.26 -6.12 13.56
C VAL A 385 -22.89 -7.41 14.10
N PHE A 386 -23.53 -8.16 13.22
CA PHE A 386 -24.25 -9.39 13.50
C PHE A 386 -23.69 -10.57 12.69
N ARG A 387 -24.09 -11.79 13.07
CA ARG A 387 -23.59 -13.03 12.46
C ARG A 387 -24.08 -13.25 11.02
N ASP A 388 -25.18 -12.61 10.64
CA ASP A 388 -25.77 -12.64 9.31
C ASP A 388 -25.40 -11.40 8.46
N ASP A 389 -24.38 -10.65 8.88
CA ASP A 389 -23.73 -9.64 8.06
C ASP A 389 -22.62 -10.25 7.20
N VAL A 390 -22.44 -9.69 6.01
CA VAL A 390 -21.26 -9.92 5.18
C VAL A 390 -20.44 -8.64 5.13
N CYS A 391 -19.24 -8.70 5.70
CA CYS A 391 -18.34 -7.56 5.80
C CYS A 391 -17.26 -7.64 4.73
N PHE A 392 -17.27 -6.68 3.80
CA PHE A 392 -16.27 -6.49 2.76
C PHE A 392 -15.18 -5.54 3.23
N PHE A 393 -13.92 -5.95 3.07
CA PHE A 393 -12.75 -5.15 3.40
C PHE A 393 -12.00 -4.78 2.13
N LEU A 394 -12.10 -3.51 1.72
CA LEU A 394 -11.48 -3.03 0.48
C LEU A 394 -10.13 -2.38 0.82
N SER A 395 -9.04 -2.99 0.36
CA SER A 395 -7.70 -2.43 0.60
C SER A 395 -6.73 -2.85 -0.50
N GLN A 396 -6.17 -1.90 -1.24
CA GLN A 396 -5.14 -2.18 -2.24
C GLN A 396 -3.95 -2.92 -1.61
N SER A 397 -3.42 -2.40 -0.49
CA SER A 397 -2.25 -2.96 0.17
C SER A 397 -2.57 -4.22 0.97
N GLY A 398 -3.81 -4.36 1.46
CA GLY A 398 -4.22 -5.41 2.40
C GLY A 398 -3.64 -5.24 3.81
N GLU A 399 -3.09 -4.06 4.10
CA GLU A 399 -2.32 -3.77 5.32
C GLU A 399 -2.76 -2.46 6.01
N THR A 400 -3.84 -1.83 5.53
CA THR A 400 -4.36 -0.58 6.12
C THR A 400 -4.83 -0.81 7.56
N ALA A 401 -4.25 -0.08 8.53
CA ALA A 401 -4.43 -0.37 9.96
C ALA A 401 -5.90 -0.39 10.40
N ASP A 402 -6.64 0.70 10.20
CA ASP A 402 -8.06 0.78 10.57
C ASP A 402 -8.91 -0.29 9.88
N THR A 403 -8.62 -0.59 8.60
CA THR A 403 -9.36 -1.60 7.84
C THR A 403 -9.09 -3.00 8.39
N LEU A 404 -7.84 -3.30 8.78
CA LEU A 404 -7.45 -4.56 9.42
C LEU A 404 -8.05 -4.69 10.82
N MET A 405 -8.10 -3.62 11.60
CA MET A 405 -8.76 -3.64 12.91
C MET A 405 -10.28 -3.79 12.77
N GLY A 406 -10.88 -3.14 11.78
CA GLY A 406 -12.28 -3.35 11.41
C GLY A 406 -12.57 -4.82 11.04
N LEU A 407 -11.64 -5.47 10.33
CA LEU A 407 -11.74 -6.91 10.03
C LEU A 407 -11.78 -7.75 11.30
N ARG A 408 -10.79 -7.58 12.17
CA ARG A 408 -10.71 -8.34 13.43
C ARG A 408 -11.95 -8.09 14.31
N TYR A 409 -12.42 -6.85 14.39
CA TYR A 409 -13.64 -6.46 15.09
C TYR A 409 -14.89 -7.20 14.56
N CYS A 410 -15.03 -7.35 13.24
CA CYS A 410 -16.16 -8.05 12.62
C CYS A 410 -16.07 -9.57 12.84
N LYS A 411 -14.86 -10.14 12.79
CA LYS A 411 -14.63 -11.57 13.06
C LYS A 411 -15.01 -11.95 14.48
N GLU A 412 -14.69 -11.12 15.47
CA GLU A 412 -15.09 -11.32 16.87
C GLU A 412 -16.62 -11.41 17.05
N ARG A 413 -17.37 -10.74 16.17
CA ARG A 413 -18.84 -10.73 16.17
C ARG A 413 -19.45 -11.83 15.30
N GLY A 414 -18.61 -12.62 14.63
CA GLY A 414 -19.00 -13.79 13.86
C GLY A 414 -19.65 -13.47 12.51
N ALA A 415 -19.41 -12.28 11.96
CA ALA A 415 -19.81 -11.95 10.59
C ALA A 415 -18.94 -12.71 9.57
N LEU A 416 -19.49 -12.96 8.38
CA LEU A 416 -18.71 -13.51 7.26
C LEU A 416 -17.86 -12.40 6.64
N THR A 417 -16.57 -12.64 6.50
CA THR A 417 -15.59 -11.62 6.08
C THR A 417 -15.04 -11.88 4.69
N VAL A 418 -15.06 -10.84 3.84
CA VAL A 418 -14.63 -10.90 2.43
C VAL A 418 -13.53 -9.88 2.16
N GLY A 419 -12.34 -10.33 1.77
CA GLY A 419 -11.22 -9.44 1.43
C GLY A 419 -11.16 -9.09 -0.06
N ILE A 420 -11.21 -7.80 -0.42
CA ILE A 420 -10.98 -7.31 -1.79
C ILE A 420 -9.63 -6.59 -1.83
N THR A 421 -8.59 -7.31 -2.28
CA THR A 421 -7.19 -6.87 -2.10
C THR A 421 -6.35 -6.94 -3.37
N ASN A 422 -5.27 -6.16 -3.45
CA ASN A 422 -4.32 -6.22 -4.57
C ASN A 422 -2.95 -6.81 -4.19
N THR A 423 -2.78 -7.26 -2.94
CA THR A 423 -1.52 -7.86 -2.46
C THR A 423 -1.79 -9.28 -1.98
N VAL A 424 -1.23 -10.25 -2.69
CA VAL A 424 -1.30 -11.67 -2.32
C VAL A 424 -0.56 -11.89 -1.00
N GLY A 425 -1.17 -12.64 -0.08
CA GLY A 425 -0.57 -12.94 1.22
C GLY A 425 -0.59 -11.79 2.23
N SER A 426 -1.25 -10.67 1.89
CA SER A 426 -1.48 -9.58 2.85
C SER A 426 -2.36 -10.03 4.02
N SER A 427 -2.29 -9.30 5.13
CA SER A 427 -2.98 -9.59 6.39
C SER A 427 -4.49 -9.69 6.18
N ILE A 428 -5.10 -8.71 5.49
CA ILE A 428 -6.54 -8.76 5.17
C ILE A 428 -6.87 -9.98 4.29
N SER A 429 -6.02 -10.34 3.31
CA SER A 429 -6.28 -11.50 2.45
C SER A 429 -6.15 -12.85 3.19
N ARG A 430 -5.32 -12.93 4.23
CA ARG A 430 -5.11 -14.15 5.04
C ARG A 430 -6.14 -14.28 6.15
N GLU A 431 -6.54 -13.17 6.76
CA GLU A 431 -7.44 -13.18 7.91
C GLU A 431 -8.92 -13.21 7.51
N THR A 432 -9.28 -12.94 6.26
CA THR A 432 -10.68 -13.04 5.78
C THR A 432 -11.09 -14.48 5.50
N ASP A 433 -12.38 -14.79 5.61
CA ASP A 433 -12.91 -16.15 5.34
C ASP A 433 -12.81 -16.51 3.85
N CYS A 434 -13.03 -15.51 3.00
CA CYS A 434 -12.85 -15.61 1.56
C CYS A 434 -12.43 -14.27 0.96
N GLY A 435 -12.05 -14.24 -0.32
CA GLY A 435 -11.60 -13.00 -0.92
C GLY A 435 -11.41 -13.02 -2.42
N VAL A 436 -11.21 -11.84 -2.98
CA VAL A 436 -10.93 -11.60 -4.40
C VAL A 436 -9.66 -10.77 -4.50
N HIS A 437 -8.63 -11.35 -5.12
CA HIS A 437 -7.47 -10.59 -5.55
C HIS A 437 -7.85 -9.77 -6.79
N ILE A 438 -7.85 -8.44 -6.73
CA ILE A 438 -8.31 -7.60 -7.86
C ILE A 438 -7.42 -7.76 -9.10
N ASN A 439 -6.16 -8.18 -8.94
CA ASN A 439 -5.23 -8.46 -10.05
C ASN A 439 -5.00 -7.25 -10.98
N ALA A 440 -4.87 -6.05 -10.40
CA ALA A 440 -4.53 -4.84 -11.14
C ALA A 440 -3.03 -4.74 -11.47
N GLY A 441 -2.24 -5.69 -10.96
CA GLY A 441 -0.79 -5.61 -10.87
C GLY A 441 -0.33 -4.65 -9.75
N PRO A 442 0.98 -4.62 -9.47
CA PRO A 442 1.58 -3.71 -8.49
C PRO A 442 1.24 -2.25 -8.80
N GLU A 443 0.87 -1.50 -7.78
CA GLU A 443 0.64 -0.06 -7.87
C GLU A 443 1.73 0.62 -7.02
N VAL A 444 2.57 1.43 -7.64
CA VAL A 444 3.73 2.11 -7.05
C VAL A 444 3.41 3.58 -6.76
N GLY A 445 2.63 4.25 -7.61
CA GLY A 445 2.23 5.64 -7.38
C GLY A 445 1.51 5.82 -6.04
N VAL A 446 1.81 6.89 -5.29
CA VAL A 446 1.21 7.10 -3.95
C VAL A 446 -0.32 7.23 -4.05
N ALA A 447 -0.81 8.01 -5.00
CA ALA A 447 -2.24 8.16 -5.24
C ALA A 447 -2.79 6.96 -6.03
N SER A 448 -3.75 6.23 -5.46
CA SER A 448 -4.40 5.10 -6.16
C SER A 448 -5.16 5.53 -7.41
N THR A 449 -5.04 4.71 -8.47
CA THR A 449 -5.67 4.93 -9.78
C THR A 449 -6.29 3.62 -10.29
N LYS A 450 -5.48 2.72 -10.85
CA LYS A 450 -5.93 1.40 -11.34
C LYS A 450 -6.48 0.49 -10.25
N ALA A 451 -6.04 0.66 -8.99
CA ALA A 451 -6.63 -0.07 -7.88
C ALA A 451 -8.11 0.30 -7.66
N TYR A 452 -8.47 1.59 -7.79
CA TYR A 452 -9.86 2.04 -7.66
C TYR A 452 -10.77 1.42 -8.73
N THR A 453 -10.37 1.50 -10.00
CA THR A 453 -11.16 0.98 -11.11
C THR A 453 -11.23 -0.55 -11.09
N SER A 454 -10.18 -1.23 -10.66
CA SER A 454 -10.18 -2.69 -10.49
C SER A 454 -11.01 -3.16 -9.28
N GLN A 455 -11.02 -2.40 -8.17
CA GLN A 455 -11.94 -2.63 -7.04
C GLN A 455 -13.40 -2.45 -7.48
N PHE A 456 -13.68 -1.40 -8.26
CA PHE A 456 -14.99 -1.14 -8.84
C PHE A 456 -15.47 -2.36 -9.66
N VAL A 457 -14.66 -2.80 -10.64
CA VAL A 457 -15.00 -3.95 -11.50
C VAL A 457 -15.18 -5.23 -10.67
N SER A 458 -14.34 -5.45 -9.65
CA SER A 458 -14.44 -6.62 -8.77
C SER A 458 -15.76 -6.67 -7.99
N LEU A 459 -16.21 -5.54 -7.46
CA LEU A 459 -17.49 -5.43 -6.76
C LEU A 459 -18.69 -5.57 -7.70
N VAL A 460 -18.59 -5.08 -8.94
CA VAL A 460 -19.62 -5.33 -9.97
C VAL A 460 -19.69 -6.81 -10.33
N MET A 461 -18.55 -7.50 -10.51
CA MET A 461 -18.54 -8.94 -10.76
C MET A 461 -19.18 -9.74 -9.61
N PHE A 462 -18.93 -9.32 -8.36
CA PHE A 462 -19.61 -9.90 -7.20
C PHE A 462 -21.13 -9.70 -7.29
N ALA A 463 -21.59 -8.49 -7.59
CA ALA A 463 -23.03 -8.20 -7.76
C ALA A 463 -23.68 -9.05 -8.87
N LEU A 464 -22.97 -9.29 -9.98
CA LEU A 464 -23.42 -10.15 -11.08
C LEU A 464 -23.52 -11.64 -10.72
N MET A 465 -22.69 -12.11 -9.78
CA MET A 465 -22.81 -13.46 -9.21
C MET A 465 -24.00 -13.57 -8.27
N MET A 466 -24.28 -12.53 -7.48
CA MET A 466 -25.37 -12.57 -6.48
C MET A 466 -26.77 -12.66 -7.09
N CYS A 467 -26.95 -12.23 -8.35
CA CYS A 467 -28.24 -12.22 -9.04
C CYS A 467 -28.35 -13.25 -10.17
N ASP A 468 -27.43 -14.21 -10.25
CA ASP A 468 -27.31 -15.12 -11.39
C ASP A 468 -28.52 -16.06 -11.58
N ASP A 469 -29.16 -16.47 -10.49
CA ASP A 469 -30.36 -17.33 -10.49
C ASP A 469 -31.67 -16.54 -10.70
N ARG A 470 -31.61 -15.20 -10.85
CA ARG A 470 -32.81 -14.36 -11.00
C ARG A 470 -33.18 -14.16 -12.47
N ILE A 471 -34.30 -14.74 -12.89
CA ILE A 471 -34.81 -14.64 -14.27
C ILE A 471 -35.04 -13.17 -14.69
N SER A 472 -35.64 -12.37 -13.80
CA SER A 472 -35.95 -10.96 -14.07
C SER A 472 -34.71 -10.08 -14.29
N MET A 473 -33.54 -10.49 -13.78
CA MET A 473 -32.30 -9.72 -13.85
C MET A 473 -31.39 -10.13 -15.01
N GLN A 474 -31.74 -11.16 -15.79
CA GLN A 474 -30.83 -11.68 -16.84
C GLN A 474 -30.49 -10.63 -17.91
N GLU A 475 -31.45 -9.82 -18.35
CA GLU A 475 -31.18 -8.78 -19.35
C GLU A 475 -30.29 -7.67 -18.78
N ARG A 476 -30.54 -7.26 -17.53
CA ARG A 476 -29.67 -6.30 -16.83
C ARG A 476 -28.25 -6.82 -16.64
N ARG A 477 -28.10 -8.11 -16.29
CA ARG A 477 -26.78 -8.76 -16.20
C ARG A 477 -26.06 -8.75 -17.54
N LYS A 478 -26.74 -9.16 -18.63
CA LYS A 478 -26.16 -9.13 -19.98
C LYS A 478 -25.75 -7.73 -20.41
N GLU A 479 -26.58 -6.73 -20.14
CA GLU A 479 -26.26 -5.32 -20.40
C GLU A 479 -24.95 -4.92 -19.72
N ILE A 480 -24.84 -5.14 -18.40
CA ILE A 480 -23.64 -4.82 -17.61
C ILE A 480 -22.43 -5.59 -18.16
N MET A 481 -22.56 -6.88 -18.47
CA MET A 481 -21.47 -7.70 -19.00
C MET A 481 -21.01 -7.26 -20.40
N LEU A 482 -21.92 -6.84 -21.27
CA LEU A 482 -21.59 -6.20 -22.55
C LEU A 482 -20.86 -4.86 -22.32
N GLY A 483 -21.26 -4.11 -21.31
CA GLY A 483 -20.55 -2.94 -20.83
C GLY A 483 -19.11 -3.25 -20.41
N LEU A 484 -18.92 -4.26 -19.56
CA LEU A 484 -17.60 -4.75 -19.12
C LEU A 484 -16.73 -5.20 -20.29
N LYS A 485 -17.31 -5.87 -21.29
CA LYS A 485 -16.60 -6.29 -22.51
C LYS A 485 -16.02 -5.12 -23.30
N ARG A 486 -16.77 -4.02 -23.39
CA ARG A 486 -16.39 -2.81 -24.14
C ARG A 486 -15.53 -1.85 -23.31
N LEU A 487 -15.59 -1.95 -22.00
CA LEU A 487 -14.99 -1.01 -21.06
C LEU A 487 -13.49 -0.71 -21.33
N PRO A 488 -12.62 -1.70 -21.64
CA PRO A 488 -11.20 -1.42 -21.93
C PRO A 488 -11.00 -0.47 -23.11
N ASP A 489 -11.75 -0.63 -24.19
CA ASP A 489 -11.63 0.23 -25.37
C ASP A 489 -12.27 1.60 -25.15
N LEU A 490 -13.34 1.66 -24.35
CA LEU A 490 -13.92 2.95 -23.92
C LEU A 490 -12.94 3.72 -23.02
N ILE A 491 -12.17 3.04 -22.17
CA ILE A 491 -11.09 3.66 -21.38
C ILE A 491 -10.02 4.23 -22.32
N LYS A 492 -9.59 3.50 -23.36
CA LYS A 492 -8.64 4.03 -24.36
C LYS A 492 -9.18 5.27 -25.06
N GLU A 493 -10.47 5.29 -25.40
CA GLU A 493 -11.12 6.48 -25.97
C GLU A 493 -11.02 7.67 -25.00
N VAL A 494 -11.28 7.48 -23.70
CA VAL A 494 -11.09 8.52 -22.67
C VAL A 494 -9.64 8.98 -22.56
N LEU A 495 -8.68 8.05 -22.53
CA LEU A 495 -7.25 8.38 -22.45
C LEU A 495 -6.75 9.16 -23.67
N SER A 496 -7.38 9.00 -24.84
CA SER A 496 -7.05 9.78 -26.04
C SER A 496 -7.39 11.28 -25.92
N MET A 497 -8.15 11.67 -24.88
CA MET A 497 -8.51 13.07 -24.59
C MET A 497 -7.47 13.78 -23.70
N ASP A 498 -6.28 13.18 -23.47
CA ASP A 498 -5.25 13.71 -22.58
C ASP A 498 -4.89 15.17 -22.89
N ASP A 499 -4.71 15.51 -24.16
CA ASP A 499 -4.40 16.88 -24.61
C ASP A 499 -5.52 17.89 -24.28
N GLU A 500 -6.79 17.47 -24.34
CA GLU A 500 -7.92 18.32 -23.99
C GLU A 500 -7.95 18.60 -22.47
N ILE A 501 -7.62 17.59 -21.68
CA ILE A 501 -7.53 17.68 -20.22
C ILE A 501 -6.32 18.53 -19.80
N GLN A 502 -5.19 18.43 -20.52
CA GLN A 502 -4.02 19.28 -20.28
C GLN A 502 -4.33 20.76 -20.54
N LYS A 503 -5.08 21.08 -21.60
CA LYS A 503 -5.56 22.46 -21.84
C LYS A 503 -6.41 22.96 -20.69
N LEU A 504 -7.31 22.12 -20.16
CA LEU A 504 -8.10 22.47 -18.99
C LEU A 504 -7.23 22.71 -17.74
N ALA A 505 -6.23 21.86 -17.50
CA ALA A 505 -5.29 22.05 -16.40
C ALA A 505 -4.58 23.42 -16.47
N THR A 506 -4.23 23.87 -17.67
CA THR A 506 -3.62 25.19 -17.91
C THR A 506 -4.54 26.36 -17.53
N GLU A 507 -5.87 26.17 -17.56
CA GLU A 507 -6.81 27.19 -17.09
C GLU A 507 -6.97 27.17 -15.55
N LEU A 508 -6.76 26.01 -14.94
CA LEU A 508 -7.05 25.77 -13.52
C LEU A 508 -5.82 25.83 -12.61
N TYR A 509 -4.58 25.73 -13.13
CA TYR A 509 -3.39 25.58 -12.28
C TYR A 509 -3.12 26.75 -11.33
N HIS A 510 -3.56 27.97 -11.67
CA HIS A 510 -3.48 29.15 -10.81
C HIS A 510 -4.57 29.22 -9.72
N GLN A 511 -5.61 28.39 -9.82
CA GLN A 511 -6.75 28.46 -8.93
C GLN A 511 -6.43 27.88 -7.55
N LYS A 512 -7.03 28.44 -6.50
CA LYS A 512 -6.85 27.94 -5.14
C LYS A 512 -7.82 26.82 -4.80
N SER A 513 -9.02 26.88 -5.36
CA SER A 513 -10.10 25.94 -5.07
C SER A 513 -10.78 25.47 -6.34
N VAL A 514 -11.40 24.29 -6.27
CA VAL A 514 -12.31 23.77 -7.30
C VAL A 514 -13.40 22.91 -6.66
N LEU A 515 -14.65 23.16 -7.03
CA LEU A 515 -15.79 22.36 -6.59
C LEU A 515 -16.13 21.32 -7.66
N ILE A 516 -16.31 20.06 -7.27
CA ILE A 516 -16.68 18.97 -8.18
C ILE A 516 -18.07 18.46 -7.80
N MET A 517 -19.02 18.51 -8.73
CA MET A 517 -20.43 18.27 -8.46
C MET A 517 -20.99 17.11 -9.27
N GLY A 518 -21.74 16.24 -8.62
CA GLY A 518 -22.36 15.06 -9.23
C GLY A 518 -23.34 14.38 -8.27
N ARG A 519 -24.05 13.36 -8.74
CA ARG A 519 -25.05 12.62 -7.96
C ARG A 519 -25.21 11.20 -8.49
N GLY A 520 -25.95 10.36 -7.76
CA GLY A 520 -26.15 8.97 -8.15
C GLY A 520 -24.81 8.24 -8.26
N TYR A 521 -24.63 7.50 -9.35
CA TYR A 521 -23.37 6.80 -9.68
C TYR A 521 -22.13 7.70 -9.68
N HIS A 522 -22.29 9.00 -9.91
CA HIS A 522 -21.19 9.95 -10.01
C HIS A 522 -20.88 10.68 -8.70
N TYR A 523 -21.57 10.39 -7.60
CA TYR A 523 -21.20 10.99 -6.32
C TYR A 523 -19.79 10.56 -5.89
N ALA A 524 -19.49 9.26 -6.00
CA ALA A 524 -18.15 8.73 -5.75
C ALA A 524 -17.09 9.34 -6.68
N THR A 525 -17.41 9.56 -7.95
CA THR A 525 -16.51 10.22 -8.91
C THR A 525 -16.11 11.63 -8.44
N CYS A 526 -17.04 12.39 -7.87
CA CYS A 526 -16.74 13.72 -7.33
C CYS A 526 -15.83 13.66 -6.11
N LEU A 527 -16.12 12.75 -5.17
CA LEU A 527 -15.30 12.57 -3.97
C LEU A 527 -13.89 12.12 -4.33
N GLU A 528 -13.76 11.17 -5.25
CA GLU A 528 -12.47 10.63 -5.69
C GLU A 528 -11.66 11.68 -6.46
N GLY A 529 -12.26 12.38 -7.42
CA GLY A 529 -11.57 13.46 -8.14
C GLY A 529 -11.09 14.57 -7.21
N ALA A 530 -11.91 14.93 -6.21
CA ALA A 530 -11.53 15.92 -5.20
C ALA A 530 -10.47 15.40 -4.22
N LEU A 531 -10.38 14.09 -4.00
CA LEU A 531 -9.27 13.51 -3.24
C LEU A 531 -7.98 13.54 -4.06
N LYS A 532 -8.00 13.10 -5.33
CA LYS A 532 -6.82 13.12 -6.21
C LYS A 532 -6.26 14.52 -6.39
N ILE A 533 -7.10 15.51 -6.73
CA ILE A 533 -6.64 16.89 -6.89
C ILE A 533 -6.03 17.41 -5.57
N LYS A 534 -6.65 17.14 -4.43
CA LYS A 534 -6.12 17.55 -3.12
C LYS A 534 -4.76 16.91 -2.81
N GLU A 535 -4.64 15.61 -3.04
CA GLU A 535 -3.48 14.79 -2.69
C GLU A 535 -2.21 15.19 -3.45
N ILE A 536 -2.30 15.41 -4.77
CA ILE A 536 -1.09 15.62 -5.59
C ILE A 536 -0.90 17.06 -6.08
N THR A 537 -1.96 17.88 -6.09
CA THR A 537 -1.87 19.28 -6.55
C THR A 537 -1.88 20.28 -5.41
N TYR A 538 -2.29 19.87 -4.21
CA TYR A 538 -2.51 20.72 -3.02
C TYR A 538 -3.50 21.86 -3.23
N MET A 539 -4.31 21.81 -4.30
CA MET A 539 -5.46 22.68 -4.48
C MET A 539 -6.59 22.25 -3.54
N HIS A 540 -7.31 23.21 -2.97
CA HIS A 540 -8.50 22.89 -2.19
C HIS A 540 -9.62 22.41 -3.11
N SER A 541 -9.76 21.11 -3.22
CA SER A 541 -10.81 20.48 -4.03
C SER A 541 -11.81 19.77 -3.14
N GLU A 542 -13.10 19.98 -3.43
CA GLU A 542 -14.21 19.45 -2.64
C GLU A 542 -15.26 18.82 -3.55
N GLY A 543 -15.66 17.59 -3.21
CA GLY A 543 -16.72 16.86 -3.91
C GLY A 543 -18.07 17.12 -3.24
N ILE A 544 -19.01 17.70 -3.98
CA ILE A 544 -20.33 18.11 -3.48
C ILE A 544 -21.42 17.28 -4.16
N LEU A 545 -22.32 16.71 -3.36
CA LEU A 545 -23.53 16.07 -3.88
C LEU A 545 -24.44 17.14 -4.53
N ALA A 546 -24.70 17.02 -5.82
CA ALA A 546 -25.43 18.04 -6.58
C ALA A 546 -26.85 18.32 -6.06
N GLY A 547 -27.47 17.35 -5.38
CA GLY A 547 -28.76 17.54 -4.70
C GLY A 547 -28.69 18.51 -3.51
N GLU A 548 -27.54 18.63 -2.87
CA GLU A 548 -27.33 19.44 -1.66
C GLU A 548 -27.02 20.90 -1.96
N LEU A 549 -26.82 21.29 -3.22
CA LEU A 549 -26.41 22.65 -3.60
C LEU A 549 -27.31 23.72 -2.97
N LYS A 550 -28.64 23.55 -3.04
CA LYS A 550 -29.61 24.50 -2.50
C LYS A 550 -29.61 24.59 -0.96
N HIS A 551 -29.00 23.64 -0.28
CA HIS A 551 -28.98 23.54 1.17
C HIS A 551 -27.76 24.24 1.80
N GLY A 552 -27.02 25.04 1.02
CA GLY A 552 -25.92 25.88 1.51
C GLY A 552 -24.78 26.04 0.50
N PRO A 553 -24.19 24.96 -0.05
CA PRO A 553 -22.99 25.01 -0.86
C PRO A 553 -23.07 25.88 -2.13
N LEU A 554 -24.26 26.10 -2.69
CA LEU A 554 -24.46 26.98 -3.84
C LEU A 554 -24.04 28.44 -3.55
N ALA A 555 -23.98 28.85 -2.27
CA ALA A 555 -23.51 30.18 -1.88
C ALA A 555 -22.03 30.44 -2.24
N LEU A 556 -21.23 29.39 -2.42
CA LEU A 556 -19.84 29.50 -2.87
C LEU A 556 -19.71 29.77 -4.37
N VAL A 557 -20.77 29.58 -5.14
CA VAL A 557 -20.74 29.69 -6.60
C VAL A 557 -20.86 31.15 -7.02
N ASP A 558 -19.83 31.62 -7.72
CA ASP A 558 -19.81 32.88 -8.44
C ASP A 558 -19.04 32.74 -9.76
N LYS A 559 -18.72 33.86 -10.42
CA LYS A 559 -17.95 33.90 -11.67
C LYS A 559 -16.47 33.50 -11.53
N LEU A 560 -15.93 33.47 -10.31
CA LEU A 560 -14.52 33.21 -10.00
C LEU A 560 -14.29 31.76 -9.56
N MET A 561 -15.23 31.19 -8.80
CA MET A 561 -15.14 29.83 -8.29
C MET A 561 -15.14 28.81 -9.43
N PRO A 562 -14.05 28.03 -9.61
CA PRO A 562 -14.02 26.95 -10.58
C PRO A 562 -14.95 25.82 -10.16
N VAL A 563 -15.78 25.36 -11.10
CA VAL A 563 -16.72 24.25 -10.90
C VAL A 563 -16.52 23.22 -12.01
N ILE A 564 -16.46 21.95 -11.63
CA ILE A 564 -16.54 20.81 -12.55
C ILE A 564 -17.84 20.07 -12.22
N MET A 565 -18.70 19.86 -13.22
CA MET A 565 -19.96 19.12 -13.06
C MET A 565 -19.93 17.84 -13.87
N ILE A 566 -20.51 16.76 -13.33
CA ILE A 566 -20.64 15.47 -14.03
C ILE A 566 -22.10 15.27 -14.39
N ILE A 567 -22.40 15.21 -15.69
CA ILE A 567 -23.76 15.05 -16.22
C ILE A 567 -23.77 13.92 -17.24
N MET A 568 -24.18 12.74 -16.81
CA MET A 568 -24.24 11.53 -17.65
C MET A 568 -25.68 11.16 -17.99
N ARG A 569 -25.84 10.37 -19.05
CA ARG A 569 -27.12 9.87 -19.54
C ARG A 569 -27.59 8.67 -18.72
N ASP A 570 -28.00 8.95 -17.49
CA ASP A 570 -28.68 7.99 -16.61
C ASP A 570 -30.04 8.54 -16.15
N HIS A 571 -30.72 7.80 -15.26
CA HIS A 571 -32.01 8.19 -14.70
C HIS A 571 -31.99 9.52 -13.90
N THR A 572 -30.81 10.07 -13.60
CA THR A 572 -30.63 11.36 -12.91
C THR A 572 -30.34 12.53 -13.84
N TYR A 573 -30.22 12.32 -15.16
CA TYR A 573 -29.88 13.33 -16.16
C TYR A 573 -30.63 14.67 -15.99
N ALA A 574 -31.97 14.63 -15.94
CA ALA A 574 -32.79 15.84 -15.77
C ALA A 574 -32.51 16.58 -14.45
N LYS A 575 -32.19 15.84 -13.38
CA LYS A 575 -31.83 16.43 -12.09
C LYS A 575 -30.44 17.07 -12.12
N CYS A 576 -29.51 16.49 -12.88
CA CYS A 576 -28.18 17.08 -13.12
C CYS A 576 -28.28 18.36 -13.97
N GLN A 577 -29.13 18.37 -15.00
CA GLN A 577 -29.42 19.59 -15.77
C GLN A 577 -29.97 20.71 -14.89
N ASN A 578 -30.91 20.39 -13.99
CA ASN A 578 -31.41 21.36 -13.02
C ASN A 578 -30.30 21.93 -12.12
N ALA A 579 -29.31 21.12 -11.73
CA ALA A 579 -28.17 21.59 -10.95
C ALA A 579 -27.26 22.50 -11.78
N LEU A 580 -27.00 22.15 -13.05
CA LEU A 580 -26.23 22.99 -13.97
C LEU A 580 -26.87 24.37 -14.15
N GLN A 581 -28.19 24.41 -14.37
CA GLN A 581 -28.94 25.66 -14.47
C GLN A 581 -28.83 26.52 -13.21
N GLN A 582 -28.81 25.91 -12.02
CA GLN A 582 -28.64 26.63 -10.75
C GLN A 582 -27.26 27.27 -10.63
N VAL A 583 -26.21 26.56 -11.02
CA VAL A 583 -24.82 27.07 -11.02
C VAL A 583 -24.68 28.21 -12.03
N VAL A 584 -25.20 28.03 -13.25
CA VAL A 584 -25.16 29.05 -14.30
C VAL A 584 -25.96 30.30 -13.91
N ALA A 585 -27.12 30.14 -13.26
CA ALA A 585 -27.92 31.24 -12.73
C ALA A 585 -27.23 32.04 -11.61
N ARG A 586 -26.11 31.55 -11.07
CA ARG A 586 -25.23 32.26 -10.13
C ARG A 586 -23.91 32.71 -10.77
N GLN A 587 -23.89 32.82 -12.11
CA GLN A 587 -22.74 33.23 -12.91
C GLN A 587 -21.58 32.22 -12.91
N GLY A 588 -21.76 31.03 -12.32
CA GLY A 588 -20.80 29.95 -12.41
C GLY A 588 -20.59 29.54 -13.86
N ARG A 589 -19.33 29.25 -14.23
CA ARG A 589 -18.95 28.86 -15.59
C ARG A 589 -18.33 27.46 -15.58
N PRO A 590 -19.13 26.43 -15.27
CA PRO A 590 -18.60 25.11 -15.00
C PRO A 590 -17.95 24.50 -16.25
N VAL A 591 -16.99 23.63 -16.01
CA VAL A 591 -16.58 22.59 -16.95
C VAL A 591 -17.52 21.41 -16.75
N VAL A 592 -18.02 20.82 -17.82
CA VAL A 592 -18.95 19.69 -17.70
C VAL A 592 -18.33 18.43 -18.28
N ILE A 593 -18.20 17.38 -17.48
CA ILE A 593 -17.93 16.03 -17.98
C ILE A 593 -19.27 15.43 -18.36
N CYS A 594 -19.49 15.18 -19.65
CA CYS A 594 -20.75 14.66 -20.17
C CYS A 594 -20.57 13.58 -21.22
N ASP A 595 -21.68 12.94 -21.56
CA ASP A 595 -21.73 11.95 -22.62
C ASP A 595 -21.43 12.58 -24.00
N LYS A 596 -20.69 11.86 -24.85
CA LYS A 596 -20.29 12.34 -26.19
C LYS A 596 -21.47 12.64 -27.11
N GLU A 597 -22.62 12.02 -26.89
CA GLU A 597 -23.83 12.23 -27.69
C GLU A 597 -24.76 13.28 -27.09
N ASP A 598 -24.40 13.89 -25.95
CA ASP A 598 -25.19 14.93 -25.27
C ASP A 598 -25.09 16.30 -25.94
N THR A 599 -25.70 16.40 -27.12
CA THR A 599 -25.67 17.60 -27.96
C THR A 599 -26.23 18.85 -27.28
N GLU A 600 -27.18 18.72 -26.35
CA GLU A 600 -27.77 19.84 -25.62
C GLU A 600 -26.74 20.48 -24.69
N THR A 601 -26.08 19.67 -23.87
CA THR A 601 -25.09 20.17 -22.89
C THR A 601 -23.82 20.66 -23.58
N ILE A 602 -23.39 19.96 -24.64
CA ILE A 602 -22.22 20.37 -25.44
C ILE A 602 -22.45 21.73 -26.10
N LYS A 603 -23.66 22.00 -26.58
CA LYS A 603 -23.99 23.28 -27.23
C LYS A 603 -24.07 24.42 -26.22
N ASN A 604 -24.60 24.16 -25.02
CA ASN A 604 -24.91 25.19 -24.02
C ASN A 604 -23.77 25.43 -23.03
N THR A 605 -22.71 24.62 -23.04
CA THR A 605 -21.56 24.73 -22.15
C THR A 605 -20.28 25.03 -22.92
N LYS A 606 -19.52 26.04 -22.50
CA LYS A 606 -18.27 26.44 -23.19
C LYS A 606 -17.20 25.35 -23.19
N ARG A 607 -17.04 24.63 -22.07
CA ARG A 607 -15.99 23.61 -21.87
C ARG A 607 -16.63 22.31 -21.44
N THR A 608 -16.46 21.28 -22.26
CA THR A 608 -17.02 19.96 -22.00
C THR A 608 -15.98 18.88 -22.24
N ILE A 609 -15.84 17.94 -21.31
CA ILE A 609 -15.08 16.71 -21.53
C ILE A 609 -16.08 15.63 -21.93
N LYS A 610 -15.93 15.11 -23.14
CA LYS A 610 -16.94 14.28 -23.81
C LYS A 610 -16.58 12.80 -23.72
N VAL A 611 -16.98 12.15 -22.65
CA VAL A 611 -16.68 10.73 -22.44
C VAL A 611 -17.66 9.83 -23.22
N PRO A 612 -17.25 8.63 -23.67
CA PRO A 612 -18.18 7.73 -24.35
C PRO A 612 -19.24 7.16 -23.40
N HIS A 613 -20.38 6.82 -23.99
CA HIS A 613 -21.47 6.15 -23.29
C HIS A 613 -21.12 4.70 -22.92
N SER A 614 -21.45 4.32 -21.70
CA SER A 614 -21.46 2.95 -21.18
C SER A 614 -22.72 2.72 -20.35
N VAL A 615 -22.86 1.52 -19.80
CA VAL A 615 -23.93 1.19 -18.86
C VAL A 615 -23.80 2.09 -17.64
N ASP A 616 -24.93 2.59 -17.13
CA ASP A 616 -25.01 3.58 -16.05
C ASP A 616 -24.14 3.23 -14.83
N CYS A 617 -24.22 1.99 -14.34
CA CYS A 617 -23.44 1.54 -13.18
C CYS A 617 -21.93 1.38 -13.47
N LEU A 618 -21.49 1.45 -14.73
CA LEU A 618 -20.08 1.40 -15.14
C LEU A 618 -19.54 2.77 -15.56
N GLN A 619 -20.42 3.75 -15.82
CA GLN A 619 -20.04 5.09 -16.28
C GLN A 619 -19.14 5.83 -15.26
N GLY A 620 -19.23 5.47 -13.97
CA GLY A 620 -18.34 5.96 -12.92
C GLY A 620 -16.85 5.74 -13.21
N ILE A 621 -16.49 4.63 -13.88
CA ILE A 621 -15.11 4.31 -14.29
C ILE A 621 -14.63 5.28 -15.38
N LEU A 622 -15.47 5.58 -16.38
CA LEU A 622 -15.09 6.46 -17.48
C LEU A 622 -15.02 7.93 -17.05
N SER A 623 -15.91 8.34 -16.14
CA SER A 623 -16.00 9.73 -15.67
C SER A 623 -14.92 10.13 -14.65
N VAL A 624 -14.27 9.17 -13.97
CA VAL A 624 -13.19 9.46 -13.01
C VAL A 624 -11.84 9.67 -13.68
N ILE A 625 -11.58 9.01 -14.80
CA ILE A 625 -10.28 9.05 -15.49
C ILE A 625 -9.90 10.48 -15.92
N PRO A 626 -10.83 11.30 -16.45
CA PRO A 626 -10.51 12.70 -16.73
C PRO A 626 -10.06 13.49 -15.49
N LEU A 627 -10.57 13.16 -14.31
CA LEU A 627 -10.17 13.79 -13.05
C LEU A 627 -8.81 13.30 -12.56
N GLN A 628 -8.46 12.02 -12.81
CA GLN A 628 -7.12 11.49 -12.56
C GLN A 628 -6.08 12.20 -13.44
N LEU A 629 -6.35 12.32 -14.74
CA LEU A 629 -5.50 13.05 -15.70
C LEU A 629 -5.42 14.54 -15.36
N LEU A 630 -6.54 15.16 -14.98
CA LEU A 630 -6.56 16.57 -14.57
C LEU A 630 -5.67 16.81 -13.35
N ALA A 631 -5.77 15.94 -12.33
CA ALA A 631 -4.91 16.02 -11.15
C ALA A 631 -3.43 15.86 -11.52
N PHE A 632 -3.10 14.90 -12.40
CA PHE A 632 -1.75 14.69 -12.91
C PHE A 632 -1.19 15.94 -13.60
N HIS A 633 -1.90 16.48 -14.59
CA HIS A 633 -1.45 17.66 -15.34
C HIS A 633 -1.36 18.91 -14.47
N LEU A 634 -2.28 19.10 -13.52
CA LEU A 634 -2.22 20.20 -12.55
C LEU A 634 -0.97 20.13 -11.67
N ALA A 635 -0.60 18.94 -11.20
CA ALA A 635 0.61 18.74 -10.39
C ALA A 635 1.88 19.00 -11.21
N VAL A 636 1.93 18.52 -12.46
CA VAL A 636 3.06 18.77 -13.38
C VAL A 636 3.21 20.28 -13.65
N LEU A 637 2.12 20.99 -13.98
CA LEU A 637 2.15 22.44 -14.21
C LEU A 637 2.57 23.23 -12.97
N ARG A 638 2.32 22.71 -11.77
CA ARG A 638 2.76 23.31 -10.50
C ARG A 638 4.18 22.92 -10.10
N GLY A 639 4.86 22.09 -10.89
CA GLY A 639 6.21 21.62 -10.60
C GLY A 639 6.29 20.65 -9.42
N TYR A 640 5.20 19.94 -9.12
CA TYR A 640 5.16 18.92 -8.07
C TYR A 640 5.47 17.52 -8.61
N ASP A 641 6.06 16.70 -7.76
CA ASP A 641 6.35 15.30 -8.03
C ASP A 641 5.11 14.45 -7.76
N VAL A 642 4.50 13.93 -8.82
CA VAL A 642 3.24 13.15 -8.74
C VAL A 642 3.40 11.79 -8.08
N ASP A 643 4.62 11.22 -8.10
CA ASP A 643 4.88 9.92 -7.46
C ASP A 643 5.16 10.08 -5.96
N PHE A 644 5.48 11.30 -5.49
CA PHE A 644 5.91 11.60 -4.13
C PHE A 644 5.22 12.86 -3.55
N PRO A 645 3.89 12.84 -3.34
CA PRO A 645 3.16 13.96 -2.74
C PRO A 645 3.60 14.24 -1.30
N ARG A 646 3.79 15.50 -0.92
CA ARG A 646 4.29 15.85 0.42
C ARG A 646 3.37 15.32 1.54
N ASN A 647 3.99 14.98 2.68
CA ASN A 647 3.33 14.57 3.93
C ASN A 647 2.57 13.23 3.91
N LEU A 648 2.65 12.46 2.82
CA LEU A 648 1.93 11.21 2.64
C LEU A 648 2.87 10.11 2.17
N ALA A 649 2.53 8.86 2.44
CA ALA A 649 3.13 7.68 1.81
C ALA A 649 2.01 6.75 1.36
N LYS A 650 2.31 5.82 0.44
CA LYS A 650 1.27 5.03 -0.25
C LYS A 650 0.30 4.27 0.67
N SER A 651 0.77 3.73 1.80
CA SER A 651 -0.06 2.91 2.69
C SER A 651 0.10 3.32 4.16
N VAL A 652 -1.02 3.70 4.77
CA VAL A 652 -1.15 3.96 6.21
C VAL A 652 -1.33 2.63 6.94
N THR A 653 -0.27 2.15 7.60
CA THR A 653 -0.23 0.81 8.22
C THR A 653 0.01 0.87 9.73
N VAL A 654 0.05 2.07 10.30
CA VAL A 654 0.23 2.38 11.71
C VAL A 654 -0.66 3.56 12.05
N GLU A 655 -1.09 3.65 13.30
CA GLU A 655 -1.87 4.77 13.85
C GLU A 655 -1.03 6.03 14.08
#